data_AF-A0A7X7KM68-F1
#
_entry.id   AF-A0A7X7KM68-F1
#
_cell.length_a   1.000
_cell.length_b   1.000
_cell.length_c   1.000
_cell.angle_alpha   90.00
_cell.angle_beta   90.00
_cell.angle_gamma   90.00
#
_symmetry.space_group_name_H-M   'P 1'
#
loop_
_entity.id
_entity.type
_entity.pdbx_description
1 polymer ?
#
loop_
_entity_poly.entity_id
_entity_poly.type
_entity_poly.pdbx_seq_one_letter_code
_entity_poly.pdbx_strand_id
1 'polypeptide(L)'
;MVAGVVALAGAIAAAVWLSRGWRLPAGRDGALASPAPWTPADERKPLPREFIWTGSLIAPLAEGRQCRVRLSGQTRTVTVVCGRDDVSVSETTGPSEVRELARSAWPRALGPGDCFQVVKSADAVSVFLNSQGVLVAPCAIETWSSGVCDLAGACTPFVTFRFQKTEPPFLSDDFMHGEGELGEWRSEQGTWRVHALQNPIRSANPFSFWGKGDPAVAVTGQWFWRNYELTAAVQPLPGGAFGLLLCRADAANGYHLRWLPASGTVAARLQVVKLLTGVESVLAEAEVPFLPSRWLQLRVAQLDGQITASVDGHAVLRAQDPAPFLGGQVGLWTEGGRGAVFDDVSVAPVSSAEFDADTGLASLVITASGAGQSTPVEAAPDGVRLPPGGAEFPVPGLVRDNVAVEARLQGLDAAGATVELQARQSGNGDCVGFRVIGAGAEVAAQLFLRQGSQERRLAEAPTGPVGSQTTVSLHVQEDECWGCVDGRLVCLGSGVRGLGRGRCEATLRPGAQAMLLEHLSVRPQQPLPAVLDRVETFTHEESMQTWNSPAFEWTPEEDAGGQVFWHSLDLWQDFSAELNLAKLGDVPVGTGFGLVCRGGGEGEAAAQRVSLRLAGGGADREMELVLSPERALRQALPAAMTTVAIEKRRGRLLVRVDGAVVWNEPLPQALAGLCQVGRSGEGSPETWARAIQLRAEGVESCSFQEAPTDWLPVAGVWEITNRWQCDPRWSFYSGTKLHGLACNWSKRRHGRNVTLEFFAGPRMDRDRGTTYNYAADFNAVLATDGSDIVSGYSFLFGGYDDKGSYILRGTTVLAENPQVLIPREAATHRRWFHVKIRKHGDTLAFRVDGREVAIVKDPEPLTGDRFGLWTWNNGVMFAQVRISTDGDLAAAPAPATIEVPKTPYDTDGM
;
A
#
# COMPACT_ATOMS: atom_id res chain seq x y z
N MET A 1 88.02 -16.61 -14.88
CA MET A 1 87.27 -17.80 -14.40
C MET A 1 85.79 -17.44 -14.54
N VAL A 2 85.10 -17.85 -15.61
CA VAL A 2 84.59 -19.21 -15.92
C VAL A 2 83.44 -19.58 -14.97
N ALA A 3 82.18 -19.88 -15.34
CA ALA A 3 81.32 -19.68 -16.54
C ALA A 3 79.85 -20.03 -16.12
N GLY A 4 78.73 -19.74 -16.79
CA GLY A 4 78.31 -18.95 -17.97
C GLY A 4 76.76 -18.81 -17.96
N VAL A 5 76.12 -17.72 -18.41
CA VAL A 5 75.71 -17.34 -19.80
C VAL A 5 74.59 -18.24 -20.39
N VAL A 6 73.40 -17.76 -20.84
CA VAL A 6 72.73 -16.43 -20.82
C VAL A 6 71.19 -16.56 -20.97
N ALA A 7 70.50 -15.53 -20.48
CA ALA A 7 69.11 -15.05 -20.53
C ALA A 7 68.08 -15.37 -21.67
N LEU A 8 66.83 -14.97 -21.33
CA LEU A 8 65.80 -14.26 -22.13
C LEU A 8 64.54 -15.01 -22.64
N ALA A 9 63.46 -14.22 -22.68
CA ALA A 9 62.04 -14.50 -22.91
C ALA A 9 61.63 -15.23 -24.21
N GLY A 10 60.40 -15.75 -24.21
CA GLY A 10 59.69 -16.21 -25.42
C GLY A 10 58.22 -16.54 -25.15
N ALA A 11 57.31 -16.17 -26.07
CA ALA A 11 55.88 -16.35 -25.94
C ALA A 11 55.30 -17.35 -26.98
N ILE A 12 54.20 -18.00 -26.59
CA ILE A 12 53.05 -18.48 -27.41
C ILE A 12 53.31 -18.85 -28.89
N ALA A 13 53.09 -20.12 -29.24
CA ALA A 13 52.57 -20.55 -30.54
C ALA A 13 51.84 -21.90 -30.43
N ALA A 14 50.98 -22.24 -31.39
CA ALA A 14 49.95 -23.27 -31.25
C ALA A 14 50.08 -24.48 -32.20
N ALA A 15 49.45 -25.58 -31.76
CA ALA A 15 48.71 -26.58 -32.56
C ALA A 15 49.43 -27.70 -33.35
N VAL A 16 48.63 -28.78 -33.53
CA VAL A 16 48.62 -29.81 -34.61
C VAL A 16 49.20 -31.22 -34.30
N TRP A 17 48.27 -32.20 -34.34
CA TRP A 17 48.36 -33.63 -34.77
C TRP A 17 48.45 -34.85 -33.80
N LEU A 18 47.32 -35.58 -33.79
CA LEU A 18 47.10 -37.04 -33.86
C LEU A 18 47.83 -38.05 -32.93
N SER A 19 47.14 -38.37 -31.83
CA SER A 19 46.51 -39.68 -31.57
C SER A 19 47.09 -40.98 -32.17
N ARG A 20 47.64 -41.83 -31.28
CA ARG A 20 47.23 -43.24 -31.03
C ARG A 20 47.47 -43.46 -29.53
N GLY A 21 46.55 -43.85 -28.66
CA GLY A 21 45.23 -44.47 -28.79
C GLY A 21 45.25 -45.78 -27.98
N TRP A 22 44.24 -46.10 -27.17
CA TRP A 22 43.95 -47.43 -26.60
C TRP A 22 42.42 -47.53 -26.35
N ARG A 23 41.86 -48.73 -26.49
CA ARG A 23 40.41 -48.99 -26.42
C ARG A 23 39.99 -49.49 -25.04
N LEU A 24 38.76 -49.16 -24.63
CA LEU A 24 38.01 -49.91 -23.61
C LEU A 24 36.83 -50.67 -24.26
N PRO A 25 36.26 -51.71 -23.60
CA PRO A 25 35.36 -52.65 -24.26
C PRO A 25 33.94 -52.11 -24.48
N ALA A 26 33.28 -52.61 -25.52
CA ALA A 26 31.90 -52.26 -25.84
C ALA A 26 30.89 -52.85 -24.83
N GLY A 27 30.05 -52.01 -24.25
CA GLY A 27 28.89 -52.40 -23.44
C GLY A 27 27.61 -51.82 -24.05
N ARG A 28 26.82 -52.68 -24.71
CA ARG A 28 25.48 -52.44 -25.28
C ARG A 28 24.99 -50.98 -25.32
N ASP A 29 25.30 -50.29 -26.42
CA ASP A 29 24.62 -49.07 -26.81
C ASP A 29 23.14 -49.38 -27.14
N GLY A 30 22.24 -49.07 -26.20
CA GLY A 30 20.92 -48.59 -26.59
C GLY A 30 21.13 -47.20 -27.18
N ALA A 31 21.07 -47.09 -28.51
CA ALA A 31 21.42 -45.86 -29.21
C ALA A 31 20.48 -44.71 -28.82
N LEU A 32 20.90 -43.91 -27.84
CA LEU A 32 20.39 -42.56 -27.63
C LEU A 32 20.66 -41.78 -28.92
N ALA A 33 19.61 -41.51 -29.69
CA ALA A 33 19.71 -40.72 -30.90
C ALA A 33 20.35 -39.37 -30.56
N SER A 34 21.48 -39.05 -31.18
CA SER A 34 22.11 -37.74 -31.02
C SER A 34 21.08 -36.66 -31.32
N PRO A 35 20.80 -35.72 -30.40
CA PRO A 35 19.78 -34.71 -30.63
C PRO A 35 20.11 -33.91 -31.89
N ALA A 36 19.10 -33.69 -32.73
CA ALA A 36 19.28 -33.00 -34.01
C ALA A 36 19.93 -31.61 -33.79
N PRO A 37 20.86 -31.19 -34.66
CA PRO A 37 21.60 -29.95 -34.48
C PRO A 37 20.65 -28.74 -34.46
N TRP A 38 20.79 -27.92 -33.42
CA TRP A 38 20.04 -26.68 -33.25
C TRP A 38 20.41 -25.67 -34.34
N THR A 39 19.40 -25.15 -35.04
CA THR A 39 19.55 -24.12 -36.08
C THR A 39 18.86 -22.83 -35.60
N PRO A 40 19.58 -21.69 -35.49
CA PRO A 40 18.97 -20.40 -35.12
C PRO A 40 17.88 -19.97 -36.11
N ALA A 41 16.77 -19.46 -35.60
CA ALA A 41 15.59 -19.04 -36.37
C ALA A 41 15.16 -17.58 -36.10
N ASP A 42 15.39 -17.05 -34.89
CA ASP A 42 15.30 -15.62 -34.56
C ASP A 42 16.37 -15.30 -33.49
N GLU A 43 17.03 -14.14 -33.58
CA GLU A 43 18.06 -13.69 -32.63
C GLU A 43 17.84 -12.22 -32.28
N ARG A 44 18.04 -11.89 -30.99
CA ARG A 44 17.86 -10.54 -30.45
C ARG A 44 19.06 -10.13 -29.62
N LYS A 45 19.69 -9.01 -29.98
CA LYS A 45 20.80 -8.39 -29.26
C LYS A 45 20.78 -6.87 -29.47
N PRO A 46 20.72 -6.04 -28.42
CA PRO A 46 20.52 -6.41 -27.02
C PRO A 46 19.09 -6.94 -26.74
N LEU A 47 18.92 -7.70 -25.66
CA LEU A 47 17.60 -8.00 -25.11
C LEU A 47 17.11 -6.85 -24.20
N PRO A 48 15.81 -6.53 -24.19
CA PRO A 48 15.19 -5.74 -23.12
C PRO A 48 15.08 -6.59 -21.84
N ARG A 49 14.79 -5.93 -20.70
CA ARG A 49 14.57 -6.61 -19.41
C ARG A 49 13.33 -7.49 -19.42
N GLU A 50 12.24 -6.98 -20.00
CA GLU A 50 10.93 -7.63 -20.03
C GLU A 50 10.39 -7.68 -21.46
N PHE A 51 9.83 -8.82 -21.83
CA PHE A 51 9.34 -9.07 -23.19
C PHE A 51 8.47 -10.33 -23.28
N ILE A 52 7.77 -10.43 -24.41
CA ILE A 52 7.06 -11.63 -24.86
C ILE A 52 7.67 -12.06 -26.20
N TRP A 53 8.10 -13.32 -26.30
CA TRP A 53 8.52 -13.96 -27.54
C TRP A 53 7.49 -15.02 -27.94
N THR A 54 6.74 -14.75 -29.00
CA THR A 54 5.67 -15.62 -29.50
C THR A 54 6.18 -16.48 -30.64
N GLY A 55 6.07 -17.80 -30.51
CA GLY A 55 6.25 -18.76 -31.60
C GLY A 55 4.91 -19.29 -32.10
N SER A 56 4.52 -18.91 -33.32
CA SER A 56 3.31 -19.39 -33.99
C SER A 56 3.62 -20.59 -34.87
N LEU A 57 2.99 -21.73 -34.61
CA LEU A 57 3.21 -22.99 -35.32
C LEU A 57 2.59 -22.96 -36.72
N ILE A 58 3.41 -23.25 -37.74
CA ILE A 58 2.96 -23.51 -39.13
C ILE A 58 2.63 -25.01 -39.30
N ALA A 59 3.30 -25.88 -38.54
CA ALA A 59 3.07 -27.32 -38.53
C ALA A 59 3.22 -27.88 -37.11
N PRO A 60 2.66 -29.07 -36.80
CA PRO A 60 2.76 -29.67 -35.47
C PRO A 60 4.22 -29.86 -35.01
N LEU A 61 4.41 -29.78 -33.69
CA LEU A 61 5.61 -30.26 -32.98
C LEU A 61 5.61 -31.80 -32.97
N ALA A 62 5.90 -32.39 -34.13
CA ALA A 62 6.04 -33.83 -34.29
C ALA A 62 7.28 -34.38 -33.56
N GLU A 63 7.37 -35.70 -33.44
CA GLU A 63 8.53 -36.38 -32.84
C GLU A 63 9.85 -35.96 -33.50
N GLY A 64 10.85 -35.63 -32.68
CA GLY A 64 12.13 -35.08 -33.13
C GLY A 64 12.14 -33.57 -33.41
N ARG A 65 10.99 -32.90 -33.57
CA ARG A 65 10.91 -31.43 -33.65
C ARG A 65 10.90 -30.80 -32.26
N GLN A 66 11.76 -29.81 -32.07
CA GLN A 66 11.79 -29.01 -30.83
C GLN A 66 12.06 -27.54 -31.16
N CYS A 67 11.53 -26.65 -30.33
CA CYS A 67 11.93 -25.25 -30.29
C CYS A 67 12.63 -24.97 -28.96
N ARG A 68 13.67 -24.13 -28.97
CA ARG A 68 14.38 -23.70 -27.77
C ARG A 68 14.57 -22.20 -27.76
N VAL A 69 14.17 -21.54 -26.67
CA VAL A 69 14.51 -20.13 -26.41
C VAL A 69 15.64 -20.09 -25.40
N ARG A 70 16.82 -19.61 -25.80
CA ARG A 70 17.97 -19.36 -24.91
C ARG A 70 18.09 -17.88 -24.62
N LEU A 71 18.19 -17.52 -23.34
CA LEU A 71 18.47 -16.19 -22.85
C LEU A 71 19.85 -16.21 -22.18
N SER A 72 20.82 -15.50 -22.77
CA SER A 72 22.19 -15.42 -22.23
C SER A 72 22.33 -14.22 -21.32
N GLY A 73 22.67 -14.46 -20.05
CA GLY A 73 23.00 -13.45 -19.05
C GLY A 73 24.52 -13.19 -18.95
N GLN A 74 24.96 -12.60 -17.85
CA GLN A 74 26.38 -12.41 -17.54
C GLN A 74 26.99 -13.62 -16.81
N THR A 75 26.19 -14.30 -16.00
CA THR A 75 26.56 -15.38 -15.06
C THR A 75 25.90 -16.71 -15.39
N ARG A 76 24.72 -16.68 -16.03
CA ARG A 76 23.97 -17.89 -16.43
C ARG A 76 23.34 -17.78 -17.81
N THR A 77 22.87 -18.90 -18.32
CA THR A 77 21.91 -18.97 -19.43
C THR A 77 20.61 -19.57 -18.92
N VAL A 78 19.46 -18.97 -19.25
CA VAL A 78 18.14 -19.61 -19.05
C VAL A 78 17.66 -20.17 -20.38
N THR A 79 17.18 -21.41 -20.36
CA THR A 79 16.78 -22.16 -21.54
C THR A 79 15.36 -22.67 -21.36
N VAL A 80 14.46 -22.26 -22.25
CA VAL A 80 13.12 -22.85 -22.41
C VAL A 80 13.17 -23.84 -23.57
N VAL A 81 12.77 -25.09 -23.36
CA VAL A 81 12.63 -26.10 -24.41
C VAL A 81 11.17 -26.47 -24.56
N CYS A 82 10.59 -26.18 -25.73
CA CYS A 82 9.26 -26.59 -26.15
C CYS A 82 9.38 -27.90 -26.95
N GLY A 83 9.02 -29.01 -26.31
CA GLY A 83 8.93 -30.33 -26.92
C GLY A 83 7.55 -30.61 -27.51
N ARG A 84 7.35 -31.86 -27.96
CA ARG A 84 6.07 -32.37 -28.46
C ARG A 84 5.00 -32.42 -27.38
N ASP A 85 5.36 -32.98 -26.22
CA ASP A 85 4.43 -33.33 -25.14
C ASP A 85 4.60 -32.42 -23.90
N ASP A 86 5.74 -31.74 -23.77
CA ASP A 86 6.06 -30.89 -22.62
C ASP A 86 6.81 -29.58 -22.96
N VAL A 87 6.89 -28.72 -21.95
CA VAL A 87 7.80 -27.58 -21.89
C VAL A 87 8.60 -27.61 -20.59
N SER A 88 9.89 -27.29 -20.69
CA SER A 88 10.80 -27.21 -19.54
C SER A 88 11.61 -25.92 -19.56
N VAL A 89 11.90 -25.39 -18.37
CA VAL A 89 12.76 -24.24 -18.14
C VAL A 89 13.92 -24.69 -17.26
N SER A 90 15.14 -24.43 -17.69
CA SER A 90 16.36 -24.70 -16.93
C SER A 90 17.28 -23.48 -16.92
N GLU A 91 18.06 -23.33 -15.85
CA GLU A 91 19.22 -22.44 -15.83
C GLU A 91 20.51 -23.26 -15.97
N THR A 92 21.54 -22.64 -16.55
CA THR A 92 22.90 -23.18 -16.64
C THR A 92 23.88 -22.17 -16.06
N THR A 93 24.54 -22.54 -14.97
CA THR A 93 25.60 -21.76 -14.32
C THR A 93 26.97 -22.37 -14.61
N GLY A 94 27.97 -21.52 -14.84
CA GLY A 94 29.32 -21.98 -15.20
C GLY A 94 29.36 -22.85 -16.46
N PRO A 95 30.38 -23.74 -16.61
CA PRO A 95 30.57 -24.53 -17.82
C PRO A 95 29.61 -25.71 -18.01
N SER A 96 28.91 -26.17 -16.96
CA SER A 96 28.21 -27.47 -16.99
C SER A 96 27.10 -27.68 -15.95
N GLU A 97 26.87 -26.75 -15.01
CA GLU A 97 25.87 -26.97 -13.95
C GLU A 97 24.48 -26.57 -14.46
N VAL A 98 23.66 -27.56 -14.80
CA VAL A 98 22.29 -27.36 -15.28
C VAL A 98 21.30 -27.69 -14.17
N ARG A 99 20.46 -26.73 -13.81
CA ARG A 99 19.34 -26.89 -12.87
C ARG A 99 18.02 -26.75 -13.63
N GLU A 100 17.15 -27.75 -13.54
CA GLU A 100 15.76 -27.59 -13.96
C GLU A 100 15.05 -26.69 -12.96
N LEU A 101 14.43 -25.61 -13.45
CA LEU A 101 13.68 -24.65 -12.65
C LEU A 101 12.20 -25.06 -12.58
N ALA A 102 11.63 -25.47 -13.71
CA ALA A 102 10.26 -26.00 -13.77
C ALA A 102 10.02 -26.79 -15.07
N ARG A 103 9.03 -27.69 -15.06
CA ARG A 103 8.55 -28.45 -16.21
C ARG A 103 7.04 -28.64 -16.12
N SER A 104 6.36 -28.61 -17.27
CA SER A 104 4.92 -28.85 -17.37
C SER A 104 4.59 -29.56 -18.69
N ALA A 105 3.61 -30.46 -18.67
CA ALA A 105 3.08 -31.05 -19.90
C ALA A 105 2.22 -30.01 -20.64
N TRP A 106 2.15 -30.09 -21.97
CA TRP A 106 1.17 -29.27 -22.69
C TRP A 106 -0.26 -29.71 -22.34
N PRO A 107 -1.21 -28.78 -22.13
CA PRO A 107 -2.59 -29.13 -21.77
C PRO A 107 -3.33 -29.86 -22.91
N ARG A 108 -2.81 -29.79 -24.14
CA ARG A 108 -3.21 -30.59 -25.29
C ARG A 108 -2.08 -30.67 -26.32
N ALA A 109 -2.21 -31.59 -27.28
CA ALA A 109 -1.31 -31.64 -28.43
C ALA A 109 -1.33 -30.32 -29.23
N LEU A 110 -0.15 -29.94 -29.73
CA LEU A 110 0.08 -28.68 -30.45
C LEU A 110 -0.02 -28.85 -31.97
N GLY A 111 -0.84 -28.03 -32.61
CA GLY A 111 -1.14 -28.05 -34.05
C GLY A 111 -0.84 -26.72 -34.77
N PRO A 112 -1.09 -26.65 -36.10
CA PRO A 112 -0.95 -25.41 -36.85
C PRO A 112 -1.87 -24.32 -36.32
N GLY A 113 -1.36 -23.09 -36.23
CA GLY A 113 -2.05 -21.93 -35.66
C GLY A 113 -1.85 -21.74 -34.16
N ASP A 114 -1.44 -22.78 -33.41
CA ASP A 114 -1.12 -22.62 -31.99
C ASP A 114 0.08 -21.71 -31.79
N CYS A 115 -0.01 -20.87 -30.76
CA CYS A 115 1.03 -19.93 -30.38
C CYS A 115 1.53 -20.26 -28.97
N PHE A 116 2.79 -20.64 -28.83
CA PHE A 116 3.43 -20.63 -27.51
C PHE A 116 4.10 -19.27 -27.30
N GLN A 117 3.98 -18.70 -26.10
CA GLN A 117 4.55 -17.39 -25.75
C GLN A 117 5.47 -17.54 -24.55
N VAL A 118 6.75 -17.20 -24.72
CA VAL A 118 7.72 -17.10 -23.62
C VAL A 118 7.73 -15.67 -23.12
N VAL A 119 7.31 -15.47 -21.88
CA VAL A 119 7.27 -14.18 -21.19
C VAL A 119 8.46 -14.12 -20.24
N LYS A 120 9.28 -13.07 -20.34
CA LYS A 120 10.33 -12.76 -19.36
C LYS A 120 9.88 -11.55 -18.54
N SER A 121 9.71 -11.73 -17.23
CA SER A 121 9.63 -10.63 -16.25
C SER A 121 11.05 -10.30 -15.72
N ALA A 122 11.19 -9.43 -14.73
CA ALA A 122 12.49 -9.24 -14.07
C ALA A 122 13.08 -10.54 -13.47
N ASP A 123 12.26 -11.37 -12.81
CA ASP A 123 12.64 -12.46 -11.90
C ASP A 123 12.00 -13.83 -12.20
N ALA A 124 11.25 -13.97 -13.30
CA ALA A 124 10.70 -15.24 -13.74
C ALA A 124 10.78 -15.40 -15.26
N VAL A 125 10.59 -16.63 -15.73
CA VAL A 125 10.22 -16.96 -17.12
C VAL A 125 8.92 -17.76 -17.07
N SER A 126 7.92 -17.31 -17.81
CA SER A 126 6.60 -17.93 -17.86
C SER A 126 6.25 -18.34 -19.28
N VAL A 127 5.57 -19.47 -19.45
CA VAL A 127 5.17 -20.00 -20.75
C VAL A 127 3.65 -20.06 -20.84
N PHE A 128 3.12 -19.53 -21.93
CA PHE A 128 1.71 -19.55 -22.27
C PHE A 128 1.48 -20.31 -23.58
N LEU A 129 0.31 -20.94 -23.71
CA LEU A 129 -0.20 -21.51 -24.95
C LEU A 129 -1.52 -20.81 -25.29
N ASN A 130 -1.58 -20.17 -26.46
CA ASN A 130 -2.74 -19.39 -26.92
C ASN A 130 -3.24 -18.40 -25.84
N SER A 131 -2.29 -17.70 -25.23
CA SER A 131 -2.50 -16.74 -24.14
C SER A 131 -3.03 -17.33 -22.81
N GLN A 132 -3.02 -18.65 -22.60
CA GLN A 132 -3.28 -19.29 -21.30
C GLN A 132 -1.99 -19.86 -20.69
N GLY A 133 -1.81 -19.70 -19.38
CA GLY A 133 -0.61 -20.10 -18.65
C GLY A 133 -0.43 -21.62 -18.61
N VAL A 134 0.81 -22.07 -18.79
CA VAL A 134 1.21 -23.49 -18.75
C VAL A 134 2.29 -23.72 -17.69
N LEU A 135 3.15 -22.72 -17.47
CA LEU A 135 4.32 -22.81 -16.60
C LEU A 135 4.77 -21.43 -16.12
N VAL A 136 5.18 -21.32 -14.86
CA VAL A 136 5.95 -20.19 -14.31
C VAL A 136 7.20 -20.76 -13.67
N ALA A 137 8.37 -20.20 -14.01
CA ALA A 137 9.67 -20.62 -13.50
C ALA A 137 10.40 -19.40 -12.91
N PRO A 138 10.40 -19.21 -11.58
CA PRO A 138 11.21 -18.21 -10.92
C PRO A 138 12.68 -18.39 -11.26
N CYS A 139 13.38 -17.31 -11.57
CA CYS A 139 14.78 -17.32 -11.97
C CYS A 139 15.53 -16.13 -11.35
N ALA A 140 16.84 -16.09 -11.54
CA ALA A 140 17.67 -14.99 -11.07
C ALA A 140 17.36 -13.68 -11.83
N ILE A 141 17.42 -12.56 -11.10
CA ILE A 141 17.43 -11.23 -11.70
C ILE A 141 18.79 -11.00 -12.36
N GLU A 142 18.78 -10.72 -13.65
CA GLU A 142 19.99 -10.65 -14.47
C GLU A 142 19.84 -9.67 -15.64
N THR A 143 20.97 -9.13 -16.11
CA THR A 143 21.03 -8.36 -17.36
C THR A 143 21.29 -9.30 -18.53
N TRP A 144 20.25 -9.57 -19.31
CA TRP A 144 20.30 -10.46 -20.48
C TRP A 144 20.96 -9.76 -21.67
N SER A 145 22.05 -10.32 -22.19
CA SER A 145 22.78 -9.72 -23.33
C SER A 145 22.16 -10.05 -24.67
N SER A 146 21.65 -11.28 -24.83
CA SER A 146 21.19 -11.81 -26.11
C SER A 146 20.23 -12.97 -25.94
N GLY A 147 19.26 -13.06 -26.85
CA GLY A 147 18.28 -14.14 -26.92
C GLY A 147 18.34 -14.83 -28.28
N VAL A 148 18.17 -16.15 -28.30
CA VAL A 148 18.12 -16.94 -29.55
C VAL A 148 16.97 -17.95 -29.47
N CYS A 149 16.11 -17.94 -30.48
CA CYS A 149 15.18 -19.02 -30.76
C CYS A 149 15.83 -20.00 -31.73
N ASP A 150 16.14 -21.21 -31.26
CA ASP A 150 16.66 -22.31 -32.07
C ASP A 150 15.54 -23.31 -32.42
N LEU A 151 15.63 -23.93 -33.61
CA LEU A 151 14.80 -25.06 -34.02
C LEU A 151 15.67 -26.33 -34.20
N ALA A 152 15.09 -27.49 -33.90
CA ALA A 152 15.69 -28.80 -34.16
C ALA A 152 14.73 -29.70 -34.96
N GLY A 153 15.29 -30.66 -35.71
CA GLY A 153 14.53 -31.77 -36.30
C GLY A 153 13.73 -31.49 -37.57
N ALA A 154 14.00 -30.40 -38.30
CA ALA A 154 13.34 -30.13 -39.58
C ALA A 154 14.24 -29.38 -40.58
N CYS A 155 14.11 -29.69 -41.87
CA CYS A 155 14.77 -28.97 -42.96
C CYS A 155 14.01 -27.69 -43.39
N THR A 156 12.80 -27.47 -42.86
CA THR A 156 11.95 -26.31 -43.14
C THR A 156 11.42 -25.72 -41.82
N PRO A 157 11.24 -24.38 -41.72
CA PRO A 157 10.64 -23.77 -40.54
C PRO A 157 9.22 -24.28 -40.29
N PHE A 158 8.95 -24.73 -39.07
CA PHE A 158 7.61 -25.11 -38.59
C PHE A 158 7.06 -24.12 -37.55
N VAL A 159 7.80 -23.06 -37.23
CA VAL A 159 7.43 -21.97 -36.32
C VAL A 159 7.80 -20.63 -36.98
N THR A 160 7.01 -19.59 -36.72
CA THR A 160 7.37 -18.19 -36.97
C THR A 160 7.41 -17.40 -35.67
N PHE A 161 8.38 -16.51 -35.52
CA PHE A 161 8.58 -15.76 -34.28
C PHE A 161 8.13 -14.30 -34.39
N ARG A 162 7.56 -13.78 -33.30
CA ARG A 162 7.29 -12.35 -33.08
C ARG A 162 7.79 -11.95 -31.70
N PHE A 163 8.27 -10.72 -31.58
CA PHE A 163 8.87 -10.20 -30.36
C PHE A 163 8.19 -8.90 -29.94
N GLN A 164 7.69 -8.84 -28.71
CA GLN A 164 7.05 -7.66 -28.12
C GLN A 164 7.83 -7.25 -26.86
N LYS A 165 8.28 -5.99 -26.80
CA LYS A 165 8.76 -5.41 -25.54
C LYS A 165 7.56 -5.13 -24.62
N THR A 166 7.68 -5.41 -23.34
CA THR A 166 6.65 -5.08 -22.36
C THR A 166 7.17 -4.03 -21.38
N GLU A 167 6.26 -3.22 -20.87
CA GLU A 167 6.52 -2.22 -19.84
C GLU A 167 5.42 -2.38 -18.77
N PRO A 168 5.73 -2.14 -17.48
CA PRO A 168 4.74 -2.24 -16.42
C PRO A 168 3.59 -1.23 -16.65
N PRO A 169 2.32 -1.61 -16.40
CA PRO A 169 1.19 -0.73 -16.66
C PRO A 169 1.10 0.39 -15.63
N PHE A 170 0.90 1.61 -16.11
CA PHE A 170 0.57 2.78 -15.30
C PHE A 170 -0.54 3.57 -15.99
N LEU A 171 -1.63 3.84 -15.28
CA LEU A 171 -2.75 4.68 -15.68
C LEU A 171 -3.31 5.35 -14.42
N SER A 172 -3.71 6.61 -14.53
CA SER A 172 -4.51 7.30 -13.52
C SER A 172 -5.47 8.23 -14.25
N ASP A 173 -6.76 8.18 -13.92
CA ASP A 173 -7.80 8.95 -14.59
C ASP A 173 -8.91 9.34 -13.59
N ASP A 174 -8.96 10.64 -13.25
CA ASP A 174 -9.97 11.32 -12.43
C ASP A 174 -11.08 11.95 -13.31
N PHE A 175 -11.08 11.63 -14.61
CA PHE A 175 -11.98 12.12 -15.63
C PHE A 175 -12.08 13.66 -15.74
N MET A 176 -11.07 14.41 -15.30
CA MET A 176 -11.00 15.88 -15.50
C MET A 176 -10.61 16.27 -16.94
N HIS A 177 -11.32 15.71 -17.93
CA HIS A 177 -11.14 15.92 -19.37
C HIS A 177 -11.94 17.12 -19.90
N GLY A 178 -11.70 17.50 -21.16
CA GLY A 178 -12.54 18.46 -21.89
C GLY A 178 -13.97 17.94 -22.12
N GLU A 179 -14.90 18.86 -22.42
CA GLU A 179 -16.31 18.51 -22.62
C GLU A 179 -16.48 17.51 -23.78
N GLY A 180 -16.93 16.29 -23.44
CA GLY A 180 -17.16 15.21 -24.41
C GLY A 180 -15.92 14.35 -24.73
N GLU A 181 -14.77 14.65 -24.15
CA GLU A 181 -13.56 13.82 -24.25
C GLU A 181 -13.63 12.63 -23.28
N LEU A 182 -13.04 11.49 -23.68
CA LEU A 182 -13.00 10.25 -22.89
C LEU A 182 -11.58 9.86 -22.44
N GLY A 183 -10.60 10.76 -22.56
CA GLY A 183 -9.19 10.45 -22.30
C GLY A 183 -8.70 9.26 -23.14
N GLU A 184 -8.08 8.28 -22.47
CA GLU A 184 -7.60 7.03 -23.09
C GLU A 184 -8.70 5.95 -23.24
N TRP A 185 -9.96 6.22 -22.86
CA TRP A 185 -11.03 5.23 -22.86
C TRP A 185 -11.76 5.10 -24.19
N ARG A 186 -11.96 3.84 -24.61
CA ARG A 186 -12.79 3.47 -25.76
C ARG A 186 -14.09 2.84 -25.29
N SER A 187 -15.22 3.46 -25.58
CA SER A 187 -16.53 2.80 -25.53
C SER A 187 -16.59 1.67 -26.58
N GLU A 188 -16.82 0.44 -26.14
CA GLU A 188 -17.12 -0.69 -27.04
C GLU A 188 -18.61 -1.00 -27.07
N GLN A 189 -19.32 -0.81 -25.96
CA GLN A 189 -20.75 -1.07 -25.83
C GLN A 189 -21.40 -0.05 -24.88
N GLY A 190 -22.68 0.24 -25.11
CA GLY A 190 -23.46 1.17 -24.30
C GLY A 190 -23.12 2.65 -24.52
N THR A 191 -23.66 3.50 -23.66
CA THR A 191 -23.40 4.94 -23.62
C THR A 191 -22.44 5.26 -22.48
N TRP A 192 -21.44 6.07 -22.76
CA TRP A 192 -20.45 6.54 -21.80
C TRP A 192 -20.26 8.05 -21.96
N ARG A 193 -20.24 8.80 -20.85
CA ARG A 193 -20.09 10.27 -20.83
C ARG A 193 -19.42 10.75 -19.55
N VAL A 194 -18.55 11.73 -19.65
CA VAL A 194 -18.11 12.53 -18.49
C VAL A 194 -19.26 13.46 -18.08
N HIS A 195 -19.58 13.47 -16.79
CA HIS A 195 -20.53 14.38 -16.16
C HIS A 195 -19.76 15.47 -15.38
N ALA A 196 -20.14 16.74 -15.54
CA ALA A 196 -19.43 17.88 -14.96
C ALA A 196 -20.36 18.79 -14.14
N LEU A 197 -19.87 19.30 -13.00
CA LEU A 197 -20.52 20.38 -12.25
C LEU A 197 -20.42 21.73 -12.98
N GLN A 198 -21.33 22.65 -12.67
CA GLN A 198 -21.25 24.04 -13.16
C GLN A 198 -20.01 24.74 -12.57
N ASN A 199 -19.17 25.31 -13.44
CA ASN A 199 -17.91 26.02 -13.11
C ASN A 199 -16.82 25.14 -12.44
N PRO A 200 -16.28 24.12 -13.13
CA PRO A 200 -15.42 23.10 -12.51
C PRO A 200 -14.10 23.61 -11.91
N ILE A 201 -13.55 24.73 -12.40
CA ILE A 201 -12.22 25.28 -12.03
C ILE A 201 -12.06 25.60 -10.52
N ARG A 202 -13.15 25.68 -9.76
CA ARG A 202 -13.15 26.01 -8.32
C ARG A 202 -13.88 24.96 -7.47
N SER A 203 -13.99 23.74 -7.99
CA SER A 203 -14.57 22.58 -7.33
C SER A 203 -13.47 21.61 -6.89
N ALA A 204 -13.65 20.94 -5.75
CA ALA A 204 -12.69 19.95 -5.25
C ALA A 204 -12.72 18.66 -6.08
N ASN A 205 -13.93 18.12 -6.34
CA ASN A 205 -14.17 17.08 -7.34
C ASN A 205 -15.34 17.51 -8.25
N PRO A 206 -15.10 17.94 -9.52
CA PRO A 206 -16.14 18.43 -10.43
C PRO A 206 -16.65 17.40 -11.44
N PHE A 207 -15.94 16.29 -11.67
CA PHE A 207 -16.14 15.42 -12.83
C PHE A 207 -16.43 13.98 -12.38
N SER A 208 -16.91 13.13 -13.30
CA SER A 208 -17.03 11.68 -13.11
C SER A 208 -17.51 11.00 -14.40
N PHE A 209 -17.26 9.70 -14.55
CA PHE A 209 -17.56 8.97 -15.77
C PHE A 209 -18.78 8.06 -15.64
N TRP A 210 -19.88 8.43 -16.28
CA TRP A 210 -21.13 7.68 -16.25
C TRP A 210 -21.26 6.74 -17.45
N GLY A 211 -21.46 5.44 -17.15
CA GLY A 211 -21.78 4.40 -18.12
C GLY A 211 -23.21 3.90 -17.97
N LYS A 212 -23.87 3.58 -19.10
CA LYS A 212 -25.19 2.92 -19.12
C LYS A 212 -25.42 2.12 -20.40
N GLY A 213 -25.90 0.87 -20.25
CA GLY A 213 -26.25 -0.01 -21.36
C GLY A 213 -26.74 -1.36 -20.86
N ASP A 214 -26.96 -2.29 -21.78
CA ASP A 214 -27.41 -3.65 -21.50
C ASP A 214 -26.68 -4.64 -22.45
N PRO A 215 -25.35 -4.83 -22.29
CA PRO A 215 -24.46 -4.18 -21.31
C PRO A 215 -23.81 -2.88 -21.84
N ALA A 216 -22.99 -2.24 -20.99
CA ALA A 216 -22.06 -1.17 -21.35
C ALA A 216 -20.62 -1.55 -20.96
N VAL A 217 -19.68 -1.27 -21.86
CA VAL A 217 -18.25 -1.58 -21.71
C VAL A 217 -17.41 -0.42 -22.22
N ALA A 218 -16.53 0.11 -21.38
CA ALA A 218 -15.42 0.98 -21.77
C ALA A 218 -14.10 0.29 -21.43
N VAL A 219 -13.11 0.37 -22.32
CA VAL A 219 -11.79 -0.28 -22.15
C VAL A 219 -10.63 0.65 -22.45
N THR A 220 -9.47 0.37 -21.86
CA THR A 220 -8.20 1.03 -22.18
C THR A 220 -7.00 0.11 -21.88
N GLY A 221 -5.79 0.57 -22.15
CA GLY A 221 -4.55 -0.18 -21.95
C GLY A 221 -4.19 -1.15 -23.08
N GLN A 222 -3.13 -1.95 -22.86
CA GLN A 222 -2.51 -2.80 -23.88
C GLN A 222 -2.85 -4.28 -23.71
N TRP A 223 -2.80 -5.04 -24.82
CA TRP A 223 -3.09 -6.49 -24.83
C TRP A 223 -2.13 -7.34 -23.97
N PHE A 224 -0.98 -6.80 -23.57
CA PHE A 224 0.03 -7.47 -22.76
C PHE A 224 0.07 -7.01 -21.30
N TRP A 225 -0.83 -6.11 -20.86
CA TRP A 225 -0.89 -5.69 -19.46
C TRP A 225 -1.25 -6.89 -18.57
N ARG A 226 -0.45 -7.12 -17.53
CA ARG A 226 -0.55 -8.24 -16.56
C ARG A 226 0.09 -7.84 -15.24
N ASN A 227 -0.10 -8.65 -14.19
CA ASN A 227 0.55 -8.50 -12.89
C ASN A 227 0.35 -7.08 -12.33
N TYR A 228 -0.91 -6.64 -12.29
CA TYR A 228 -1.31 -5.28 -11.95
C TYR A 228 -2.45 -5.25 -10.93
N GLU A 229 -2.62 -4.08 -10.33
CA GLU A 229 -3.78 -3.68 -9.57
C GLU A 229 -4.59 -2.67 -10.37
N LEU A 230 -5.91 -2.89 -10.45
CA LEU A 230 -6.90 -1.96 -11.00
C LEU A 230 -7.80 -1.49 -9.84
N THR A 231 -7.89 -0.17 -9.64
CA THR A 231 -8.74 0.47 -8.62
C THR A 231 -9.69 1.44 -9.30
N ALA A 232 -10.92 1.59 -8.79
CA ALA A 232 -11.86 2.61 -9.21
C ALA A 232 -12.79 2.99 -8.04
N ALA A 233 -13.09 4.28 -7.89
CA ALA A 233 -14.27 4.70 -7.15
C ALA A 233 -15.51 4.43 -8.01
N VAL A 234 -16.58 3.89 -7.41
CA VAL A 234 -17.83 3.58 -8.11
C VAL A 234 -19.03 4.02 -7.29
N GLN A 235 -19.96 4.72 -7.93
CA GLN A 235 -21.31 4.97 -7.44
C GLN A 235 -22.32 4.20 -8.31
N PRO A 236 -22.67 2.96 -7.95
CA PRO A 236 -23.62 2.15 -8.70
C PRO A 236 -25.03 2.73 -8.56
N LEU A 237 -25.75 2.91 -9.68
CA LEU A 237 -27.11 3.46 -9.66
C LEU A 237 -28.16 2.33 -9.55
N PRO A 238 -29.37 2.59 -9.03
CA PRO A 238 -30.38 1.56 -8.83
C PRO A 238 -30.73 0.74 -10.08
N GLY A 239 -30.86 -0.58 -9.88
CA GLY A 239 -31.43 -1.51 -10.85
C GLY A 239 -30.48 -2.04 -11.92
N GLY A 240 -29.15 -1.89 -11.76
CA GLY A 240 -28.16 -2.43 -12.68
C GLY A 240 -26.97 -3.08 -11.97
N ALA A 241 -26.29 -3.97 -12.67
CA ALA A 241 -25.01 -4.57 -12.28
C ALA A 241 -23.83 -3.67 -12.71
N PHE A 242 -22.67 -3.88 -12.10
CA PHE A 242 -21.46 -3.08 -12.37
C PHE A 242 -20.20 -3.86 -12.00
N GLY A 243 -19.04 -3.39 -12.46
CA GLY A 243 -17.78 -4.09 -12.19
C GLY A 243 -16.60 -3.63 -13.03
N LEU A 244 -15.53 -4.43 -12.93
CA LEU A 244 -14.22 -4.18 -13.53
C LEU A 244 -13.81 -5.37 -14.41
N LEU A 245 -13.17 -5.09 -15.53
CA LEU A 245 -12.68 -6.09 -16.48
C LEU A 245 -11.14 -6.13 -16.40
N LEU A 246 -10.57 -7.34 -16.32
CA LEU A 246 -9.11 -7.55 -16.24
C LEU A 246 -8.62 -8.53 -17.30
N CYS A 247 -7.35 -8.40 -17.64
CA CYS A 247 -6.63 -9.21 -18.63
C CYS A 247 -7.48 -9.47 -19.90
N ARG A 248 -8.25 -8.47 -20.34
CA ARG A 248 -9.21 -8.63 -21.42
C ARG A 248 -8.50 -8.64 -22.76
N ALA A 249 -8.37 -9.81 -23.36
CA ALA A 249 -7.84 -9.95 -24.72
C ALA A 249 -8.89 -9.53 -25.77
N ASP A 250 -10.15 -9.91 -25.54
CA ASP A 250 -11.30 -9.58 -26.38
C ASP A 250 -12.61 -9.76 -25.60
N ALA A 251 -13.77 -9.72 -26.26
CA ALA A 251 -15.09 -9.87 -25.62
C ALA A 251 -15.42 -11.29 -25.13
N ALA A 252 -14.62 -12.29 -25.49
CA ALA A 252 -14.79 -13.70 -25.18
C ALA A 252 -13.68 -14.27 -24.26
N ASN A 253 -12.62 -13.48 -24.00
CA ASN A 253 -11.43 -13.91 -23.26
C ASN A 253 -10.95 -12.81 -22.29
N GLY A 254 -11.08 -13.08 -20.98
CA GLY A 254 -10.64 -12.18 -19.90
C GLY A 254 -11.24 -12.55 -18.54
N TYR A 255 -10.98 -11.72 -17.52
CA TYR A 255 -11.63 -11.82 -16.22
C TYR A 255 -12.62 -10.69 -16.00
N HIS A 256 -13.74 -10.99 -15.35
CA HIS A 256 -14.74 -10.03 -14.91
C HIS A 256 -14.82 -10.09 -13.38
N LEU A 257 -14.51 -8.99 -12.69
CA LEU A 257 -15.01 -8.75 -11.34
C LEU A 257 -16.38 -8.09 -11.50
N ARG A 258 -17.46 -8.85 -11.32
CA ARG A 258 -18.82 -8.33 -11.46
C ARG A 258 -19.59 -8.38 -10.16
N TRP A 259 -20.28 -7.29 -9.85
CA TRP A 259 -21.21 -7.18 -8.76
C TRP A 259 -22.64 -7.26 -9.33
N LEU A 260 -23.39 -8.25 -8.88
CA LEU A 260 -24.74 -8.58 -9.32
C LEU A 260 -25.74 -8.32 -8.17
N PRO A 261 -26.36 -7.14 -8.08
CA PRO A 261 -27.46 -6.88 -7.15
C PRO A 261 -28.61 -7.85 -7.38
N ALA A 262 -29.08 -8.53 -6.32
CA ALA A 262 -30.25 -9.37 -6.42
C ALA A 262 -31.54 -8.54 -6.31
N SER A 263 -32.49 -8.81 -7.21
CA SER A 263 -33.74 -8.07 -7.30
C SER A 263 -34.57 -8.18 -6.02
N GLY A 264 -34.76 -7.05 -5.33
CA GLY A 264 -35.61 -6.96 -4.13
C GLY A 264 -34.93 -7.31 -2.81
N THR A 265 -33.61 -7.50 -2.78
CA THR A 265 -32.83 -7.78 -1.56
C THR A 265 -31.62 -6.87 -1.42
N VAL A 266 -31.11 -6.72 -0.19
CA VAL A 266 -29.86 -6.00 0.10
C VAL A 266 -28.60 -6.83 -0.14
N ALA A 267 -28.72 -8.15 -0.22
CA ALA A 267 -27.63 -9.03 -0.62
C ALA A 267 -27.37 -8.93 -2.12
N ALA A 268 -26.11 -8.93 -2.52
CA ALA A 268 -25.67 -8.92 -3.90
C ALA A 268 -24.44 -9.81 -4.06
N ARG A 269 -24.33 -10.50 -5.20
CA ARG A 269 -23.23 -11.44 -5.44
C ARG A 269 -22.07 -10.71 -6.09
N LEU A 270 -20.93 -10.67 -5.41
CA LEU A 270 -19.66 -10.31 -6.02
C LEU A 270 -19.04 -11.59 -6.58
N GLN A 271 -18.62 -11.57 -7.85
CA GLN A 271 -18.01 -12.72 -8.52
C GLN A 271 -16.71 -12.32 -9.22
N VAL A 272 -15.69 -13.18 -9.11
CA VAL A 272 -14.58 -13.23 -10.07
C VAL A 272 -14.88 -14.32 -11.08
N VAL A 273 -15.04 -13.95 -12.35
CA VAL A 273 -15.41 -14.87 -13.43
C VAL A 273 -14.34 -14.85 -14.52
N LYS A 274 -13.89 -16.02 -14.94
CA LYS A 274 -13.04 -16.21 -16.12
C LYS A 274 -13.93 -16.51 -17.33
N LEU A 275 -13.90 -15.63 -18.33
CA LEU A 275 -14.44 -15.89 -19.66
C LEU A 275 -13.33 -16.49 -20.51
N LEU A 276 -13.55 -17.68 -21.06
CA LEU A 276 -12.64 -18.33 -22.00
C LEU A 276 -13.44 -18.81 -23.22
N THR A 277 -13.12 -18.31 -24.41
CA THR A 277 -13.86 -18.59 -25.65
C THR A 277 -15.38 -18.32 -25.54
N GLY A 278 -15.76 -17.36 -24.69
CA GLY A 278 -17.15 -16.99 -24.40
C GLY A 278 -17.85 -17.89 -23.37
N VAL A 279 -17.16 -18.91 -22.83
CA VAL A 279 -17.66 -19.74 -21.73
C VAL A 279 -17.28 -19.10 -20.40
N GLU A 280 -18.27 -18.82 -19.55
CA GLU A 280 -18.06 -18.32 -18.19
C GLU A 280 -17.70 -19.44 -17.22
N SER A 281 -16.75 -19.17 -16.33
CA SER A 281 -16.45 -19.99 -15.17
C SER A 281 -16.23 -19.09 -13.95
N VAL A 282 -17.03 -19.29 -12.89
CA VAL A 282 -16.88 -18.55 -11.62
C VAL A 282 -15.68 -19.13 -10.88
N LEU A 283 -14.68 -18.30 -10.60
CA LEU A 283 -13.49 -18.69 -9.84
C LEU A 283 -13.69 -18.46 -8.33
N ALA A 284 -14.42 -17.41 -7.95
CA ALA A 284 -14.84 -17.13 -6.58
C ALA A 284 -16.14 -16.31 -6.57
N GLU A 285 -16.98 -16.52 -5.55
CA GLU A 285 -18.24 -15.79 -5.30
C GLU A 285 -18.39 -15.51 -3.80
N ALA A 286 -18.95 -14.35 -3.46
CA ALA A 286 -19.37 -14.01 -2.10
C ALA A 286 -20.66 -13.18 -2.15
N GLU A 287 -21.50 -13.34 -1.12
CA GLU A 287 -22.63 -12.42 -0.89
C GLU A 287 -22.15 -11.23 -0.06
N VAL A 288 -22.35 -10.03 -0.59
CA VAL A 288 -21.90 -8.75 -0.01
C VAL A 288 -23.11 -7.81 0.08
N PRO A 289 -23.27 -7.04 1.17
CA PRO A 289 -24.27 -5.98 1.24
C PRO A 289 -24.10 -4.96 0.11
N PHE A 290 -25.21 -4.58 -0.54
CA PHE A 290 -25.22 -3.62 -1.64
C PHE A 290 -26.16 -2.45 -1.35
N LEU A 291 -25.60 -1.24 -1.45
CA LEU A 291 -26.28 0.01 -1.13
C LEU A 291 -26.15 0.97 -2.34
N PRO A 292 -27.17 1.07 -3.20
CA PRO A 292 -27.08 1.86 -4.43
C PRO A 292 -27.03 3.36 -4.14
N SER A 293 -26.46 4.12 -5.09
CA SER A 293 -26.26 5.59 -5.02
C SER A 293 -25.28 6.04 -3.92
N ARG A 294 -24.39 5.16 -3.48
CA ARG A 294 -23.29 5.43 -2.53
C ARG A 294 -21.95 5.13 -3.19
N TRP A 295 -20.94 5.93 -2.86
CA TRP A 295 -19.58 5.70 -3.34
C TRP A 295 -18.96 4.53 -2.59
N LEU A 296 -18.24 3.69 -3.31
CA LEU A 296 -17.39 2.62 -2.79
C LEU A 296 -16.12 2.52 -3.64
N GLN A 297 -15.02 2.03 -3.06
CA GLN A 297 -13.81 1.70 -3.82
C GLN A 297 -13.84 0.22 -4.22
N LEU A 298 -13.81 -0.08 -5.52
CA LEU A 298 -13.45 -1.40 -6.01
C LEU A 298 -11.95 -1.45 -6.31
N ARG A 299 -11.28 -2.49 -5.82
CA ARG A 299 -9.87 -2.76 -6.08
C ARG A 299 -9.71 -4.22 -6.45
N VAL A 300 -8.89 -4.52 -7.45
CA VAL A 300 -8.60 -5.90 -7.83
C VAL A 300 -7.15 -6.02 -8.30
N ALA A 301 -6.40 -6.85 -7.57
CA ALA A 301 -5.02 -7.18 -7.87
C ALA A 301 -4.94 -8.55 -8.55
N GLN A 302 -4.19 -8.64 -9.64
CA GLN A 302 -3.87 -9.88 -10.33
C GLN A 302 -2.35 -10.08 -10.32
N LEU A 303 -1.88 -11.27 -9.95
CA LEU A 303 -0.48 -11.67 -9.98
C LEU A 303 -0.39 -13.14 -10.40
N ASP A 304 0.03 -13.40 -11.64
CA ASP A 304 0.28 -14.74 -12.19
C ASP A 304 -0.82 -15.78 -11.90
N GLY A 305 -2.08 -15.34 -11.89
CA GLY A 305 -3.27 -16.16 -11.68
C GLY A 305 -3.90 -16.11 -10.29
N GLN A 306 -3.20 -15.56 -9.30
CA GLN A 306 -3.83 -15.11 -8.07
C GLN A 306 -4.61 -13.83 -8.37
N ILE A 307 -5.87 -13.77 -7.96
CA ILE A 307 -6.75 -12.62 -8.10
C ILE A 307 -7.34 -12.32 -6.72
N THR A 308 -7.06 -11.13 -6.19
CA THR A 308 -7.65 -10.63 -4.95
C THR A 308 -8.52 -9.43 -5.26
N ALA A 309 -9.82 -9.51 -4.99
CA ALA A 309 -10.76 -8.40 -5.14
C ALA A 309 -11.18 -7.87 -3.77
N SER A 310 -11.14 -6.55 -3.64
CA SER A 310 -11.41 -5.81 -2.41
C SER A 310 -12.49 -4.75 -2.61
N VAL A 311 -13.28 -4.52 -1.56
CA VAL A 311 -14.33 -3.50 -1.49
C VAL A 311 -14.03 -2.61 -0.28
N ASP A 312 -13.93 -1.30 -0.49
CA ASP A 312 -13.62 -0.32 0.57
C ASP A 312 -12.41 -0.74 1.43
N GLY A 313 -11.36 -1.26 0.79
CA GLY A 313 -10.12 -1.73 1.44
C GLY A 313 -10.16 -3.15 2.01
N HIS A 314 -11.32 -3.80 2.16
CA HIS A 314 -11.42 -5.18 2.63
C HIS A 314 -11.25 -6.18 1.48
N ALA A 315 -10.34 -7.14 1.60
CA ALA A 315 -10.28 -8.27 0.67
C ALA A 315 -11.53 -9.17 0.84
N VAL A 316 -12.41 -9.17 -0.16
CA VAL A 316 -13.69 -9.91 -0.14
C VAL A 316 -13.58 -11.24 -0.88
N LEU A 317 -12.84 -11.28 -1.99
CA LEU A 317 -12.62 -12.49 -2.78
C LEU A 317 -11.14 -12.72 -3.02
N ARG A 318 -10.73 -13.97 -2.91
CA ARG A 318 -9.45 -14.48 -3.39
C ARG A 318 -9.73 -15.67 -4.30
N ALA A 319 -9.06 -15.72 -5.44
CA ALA A 319 -9.20 -16.78 -6.44
C ALA A 319 -7.83 -17.15 -7.01
N GLN A 320 -7.62 -18.44 -7.27
CA GLN A 320 -6.45 -18.96 -7.98
C GLN A 320 -6.90 -19.55 -9.32
N ASP A 321 -6.45 -18.95 -10.42
CA ASP A 321 -6.50 -19.54 -11.75
C ASP A 321 -5.20 -20.32 -12.02
N PRO A 322 -5.23 -21.66 -12.21
CA PRO A 322 -4.03 -22.43 -12.52
C PRO A 322 -3.56 -22.29 -13.98
N ALA A 323 -4.38 -21.71 -14.86
CA ALA A 323 -4.06 -21.50 -16.28
C ALA A 323 -4.35 -20.03 -16.69
N PRO A 324 -3.66 -19.05 -16.08
CA PRO A 324 -4.04 -17.65 -16.16
C PRO A 324 -3.87 -17.03 -17.54
N PHE A 325 -4.57 -15.94 -17.83
CA PHE A 325 -4.34 -15.20 -19.06
C PHE A 325 -2.95 -14.55 -19.09
N LEU A 326 -2.35 -14.48 -20.28
CA LEU A 326 -1.05 -13.82 -20.50
C LEU A 326 -1.09 -12.33 -20.11
N GLY A 327 -2.24 -11.70 -20.29
CA GLY A 327 -2.47 -10.27 -20.10
C GLY A 327 -3.64 -9.79 -20.97
N GLY A 328 -3.96 -8.51 -20.86
CA GLY A 328 -5.00 -7.86 -21.66
C GLY A 328 -5.42 -6.51 -21.09
N GLN A 329 -6.29 -5.84 -21.85
CA GLN A 329 -6.85 -4.53 -21.51
C GLN A 329 -7.57 -4.54 -20.15
N VAL A 330 -7.69 -3.37 -19.54
CA VAL A 330 -8.61 -3.12 -18.42
C VAL A 330 -9.94 -2.56 -18.94
N GLY A 331 -10.99 -2.65 -18.15
CA GLY A 331 -12.27 -2.04 -18.50
C GLY A 331 -13.20 -1.76 -17.33
N LEU A 332 -14.15 -0.86 -17.58
CA LEU A 332 -15.29 -0.56 -16.72
C LEU A 332 -16.55 -1.19 -17.35
N TRP A 333 -17.40 -1.79 -16.52
CA TRP A 333 -18.59 -2.50 -16.98
C TRP A 333 -19.82 -2.15 -16.13
N THR A 334 -20.97 -2.05 -16.79
CA THR A 334 -22.27 -1.96 -16.14
C THR A 334 -23.38 -2.51 -17.06
N GLU A 335 -24.44 -3.06 -16.49
CA GLU A 335 -25.52 -3.72 -17.21
C GLU A 335 -26.88 -3.43 -16.56
N GLY A 336 -27.84 -2.98 -17.34
CA GLY A 336 -29.20 -2.67 -16.91
C GLY A 336 -29.37 -1.35 -16.14
N GLY A 337 -30.60 -1.14 -15.67
CA GLY A 337 -30.97 -0.04 -14.76
C GLY A 337 -30.62 1.38 -15.24
N ARG A 338 -30.03 2.16 -14.33
CA ARG A 338 -29.49 3.50 -14.62
C ARG A 338 -27.97 3.48 -14.91
N GLY A 339 -27.34 2.30 -14.88
CA GLY A 339 -25.89 2.14 -15.03
C GLY A 339 -25.11 2.45 -13.74
N ALA A 340 -23.87 2.91 -13.89
CA ALA A 340 -23.00 3.27 -12.77
C ALA A 340 -22.17 4.52 -13.12
N VAL A 341 -21.75 5.25 -12.10
CA VAL A 341 -20.78 6.34 -12.21
C VAL A 341 -19.44 5.83 -11.66
N PHE A 342 -18.35 6.15 -12.34
CA PHE A 342 -16.98 5.77 -12.00
C PHE A 342 -16.14 7.04 -11.82
N ASP A 343 -15.13 6.95 -10.97
CA ASP A 343 -14.17 8.02 -10.71
C ASP A 343 -12.83 7.44 -10.21
N ASP A 344 -11.79 8.26 -10.09
CA ASP A 344 -10.49 7.92 -9.48
C ASP A 344 -9.90 6.57 -9.97
N VAL A 345 -9.83 6.36 -11.29
CA VAL A 345 -9.43 5.06 -11.86
C VAL A 345 -7.91 4.89 -11.91
N SER A 346 -7.43 3.97 -11.08
CA SER A 346 -6.09 3.39 -10.93
C SER A 346 -5.68 2.23 -11.83
N VAL A 347 -4.56 2.25 -12.57
CA VAL A 347 -3.82 1.00 -12.88
C VAL A 347 -2.35 1.15 -12.52
N ALA A 348 -1.82 0.23 -11.72
CA ALA A 348 -0.41 0.20 -11.34
C ALA A 348 0.12 -1.25 -11.28
N PRO A 349 1.45 -1.49 -11.38
CA PRO A 349 2.00 -2.84 -11.22
C PRO A 349 1.74 -3.33 -9.80
N VAL A 350 1.42 -4.61 -9.64
CA VAL A 350 0.99 -5.17 -8.35
C VAL A 350 1.99 -4.84 -7.23
N SER A 351 1.48 -4.24 -6.16
CA SER A 351 2.31 -3.60 -5.13
C SER A 351 2.66 -4.55 -4.00
N SER A 352 1.71 -5.41 -3.62
CA SER A 352 1.79 -6.41 -2.57
C SER A 352 1.30 -7.78 -3.03
N ALA A 353 1.70 -8.83 -2.30
CA ALA A 353 1.09 -10.15 -2.37
C ALA A 353 1.00 -10.73 -0.95
N GLU A 354 -0.05 -11.51 -0.72
CA GLU A 354 -0.37 -12.11 0.57
C GLU A 354 -0.80 -13.56 0.34
N PHE A 355 -0.15 -14.46 1.06
CA PHE A 355 -0.31 -15.89 0.94
C PHE A 355 -0.70 -16.44 2.29
N ASP A 356 -1.84 -17.13 2.32
CA ASP A 356 -2.39 -17.82 3.47
C ASP A 356 -2.58 -19.30 3.12
N ALA A 357 -2.94 -20.11 4.12
CA ALA A 357 -3.16 -21.55 4.01
C ALA A 357 -4.03 -21.95 2.81
N ASP A 358 -5.13 -21.23 2.62
CA ASP A 358 -6.20 -21.44 1.66
C ASP A 358 -6.06 -20.62 0.37
N THR A 359 -5.16 -19.63 0.35
CA THR A 359 -5.10 -18.61 -0.72
C THR A 359 -3.89 -18.73 -1.65
N GLY A 360 -2.92 -19.59 -1.33
CA GLY A 360 -1.83 -19.94 -2.25
C GLY A 360 -0.49 -20.31 -1.62
N LEU A 361 -0.35 -20.33 -0.29
CA LEU A 361 0.97 -20.50 0.34
C LEU A 361 1.67 -21.83 0.01
N ALA A 362 0.89 -22.88 -0.31
CA ALA A 362 1.42 -24.17 -0.80
C ALA A 362 1.99 -24.10 -2.24
N SER A 363 1.59 -23.14 -3.08
CA SER A 363 2.07 -23.03 -4.47
C SER A 363 3.44 -22.34 -4.60
N LEU A 364 3.90 -21.69 -3.52
CA LEU A 364 5.21 -21.01 -3.46
C LEU A 364 6.41 -21.94 -3.19
N VAL A 365 6.17 -23.18 -2.75
CA VAL A 365 7.26 -24.07 -2.31
C VAL A 365 8.06 -24.58 -3.51
N ILE A 366 9.36 -24.26 -3.56
CA ILE A 366 10.27 -24.79 -4.60
C ILE A 366 11.12 -25.97 -4.08
N THR A 367 11.52 -25.94 -2.81
CA THR A 367 12.63 -26.76 -2.30
C THR A 367 12.35 -27.27 -0.90
N ALA A 368 11.58 -28.37 -0.78
CA ALA A 368 11.62 -29.21 0.41
C ALA A 368 12.96 -29.97 0.43
N SER A 369 13.81 -29.67 1.42
CA SER A 369 15.22 -30.08 1.37
C SER A 369 15.43 -31.57 1.66
N GLY A 370 15.79 -32.31 0.61
CA GLY A 370 16.14 -33.73 0.61
C GLY A 370 16.84 -34.11 -0.71
N ALA A 371 17.62 -35.19 -0.72
CA ALA A 371 18.55 -35.52 -1.81
C ALA A 371 17.87 -35.70 -3.19
N GLY A 372 17.86 -34.64 -4.00
CA GLY A 372 17.45 -34.67 -5.42
C GLY A 372 15.97 -34.95 -5.69
N GLN A 373 15.10 -34.94 -4.66
CA GLN A 373 13.66 -35.15 -4.80
C GLN A 373 12.91 -34.13 -3.94
N SER A 374 12.00 -33.38 -4.57
CA SER A 374 11.06 -32.51 -3.86
C SER A 374 10.14 -33.37 -3.00
N THR A 375 10.23 -33.21 -1.68
CA THR A 375 9.24 -33.80 -0.76
C THR A 375 7.95 -32.98 -0.87
N PRO A 376 6.77 -33.58 -1.12
CA PRO A 376 5.52 -32.85 -1.07
C PRO A 376 5.34 -32.23 0.31
N VAL A 377 4.96 -30.95 0.32
CA VAL A 377 4.70 -30.22 1.56
C VAL A 377 3.25 -30.45 1.98
N GLU A 378 3.04 -30.76 3.26
CA GLU A 378 1.72 -31.08 3.80
C GLU A 378 0.95 -29.79 4.09
N ALA A 379 -0.04 -29.50 3.25
CA ALA A 379 -1.03 -28.46 3.51
C ALA A 379 -1.90 -28.87 4.71
N ALA A 380 -2.01 -27.98 5.69
CA ALA A 380 -2.91 -28.08 6.83
C ALA A 380 -4.01 -27.01 6.70
N PRO A 381 -5.15 -27.14 7.41
CA PRO A 381 -6.20 -26.12 7.37
C PRO A 381 -5.72 -24.71 7.74
N ASP A 382 -4.77 -24.63 8.68
CA ASP A 382 -4.29 -23.37 9.26
C ASP A 382 -2.93 -22.91 8.70
N GLY A 383 -2.36 -23.61 7.71
CA GLY A 383 -1.08 -23.25 7.11
C GLY A 383 -0.35 -24.39 6.41
N VAL A 384 0.97 -24.25 6.27
CA VAL A 384 1.86 -25.22 5.63
C VAL A 384 2.83 -25.80 6.66
N ARG A 385 2.80 -27.13 6.83
CA ARG A 385 3.71 -27.84 7.75
C ARG A 385 5.07 -28.04 7.07
N LEU A 386 6.14 -27.59 7.71
CA LEU A 386 7.47 -27.66 7.11
C LEU A 386 8.07 -29.08 7.18
N PRO A 387 8.78 -29.51 6.12
CA PRO A 387 9.52 -30.77 6.13
C PRO A 387 10.77 -30.66 7.04
N PRO A 388 11.33 -31.77 7.56
CA PRO A 388 12.41 -31.74 8.55
C PRO A 388 13.68 -30.98 8.16
N GLY A 389 14.00 -30.86 6.86
CA GLY A 389 15.15 -30.05 6.40
C GLY A 389 14.88 -28.54 6.31
N GLY A 390 13.59 -28.15 6.32
CA GLY A 390 13.13 -26.80 5.98
C GLY A 390 12.75 -26.63 4.51
N ALA A 391 12.17 -25.47 4.20
CA ALA A 391 11.67 -25.08 2.89
C ALA A 391 11.98 -23.62 2.55
N GLU A 392 12.04 -23.32 1.25
CA GLU A 392 12.23 -21.98 0.67
C GLU A 392 10.93 -21.53 -0.03
N PHE A 393 10.52 -20.29 0.26
CA PHE A 393 9.32 -19.63 -0.26
C PHE A 393 9.73 -18.32 -0.97
N PRO A 394 10.20 -18.38 -2.23
CA PRO A 394 10.43 -17.19 -3.04
C PRO A 394 9.10 -16.58 -3.50
N VAL A 395 9.01 -15.25 -3.50
CA VAL A 395 7.81 -14.52 -3.96
C VAL A 395 8.13 -13.82 -5.30
N PRO A 396 7.81 -14.45 -6.45
CA PRO A 396 8.10 -13.89 -7.76
C PRO A 396 7.15 -12.73 -8.13
N GLY A 397 7.57 -11.90 -9.07
CA GLY A 397 6.78 -10.78 -9.61
C GLY A 397 6.86 -9.49 -8.79
N LEU A 398 7.44 -9.51 -7.58
CA LEU A 398 7.56 -8.37 -6.68
C LEU A 398 9.03 -7.93 -6.48
N VAL A 399 9.66 -7.47 -7.57
CA VAL A 399 11.05 -7.00 -7.56
C VAL A 399 11.13 -5.54 -7.08
N ARG A 400 11.57 -5.33 -5.84
CA ARG A 400 11.51 -4.03 -5.15
C ARG A 400 12.80 -3.67 -4.42
N ASP A 401 12.98 -2.37 -4.21
CA ASP A 401 14.01 -1.74 -3.39
C ASP A 401 13.45 -1.45 -1.99
N ASN A 402 12.30 -0.78 -1.91
CA ASN A 402 11.60 -0.51 -0.66
C ASN A 402 10.52 -1.57 -0.43
N VAL A 403 10.73 -2.45 0.55
CA VAL A 403 9.91 -3.65 0.75
C VAL A 403 9.86 -4.10 2.21
N ALA A 404 8.70 -4.58 2.62
CA ALA A 404 8.46 -5.30 3.85
C ALA A 404 8.13 -6.76 3.50
N VAL A 405 8.81 -7.70 4.15
CA VAL A 405 8.55 -9.14 4.09
C VAL A 405 8.12 -9.58 5.48
N GLU A 406 6.99 -10.26 5.61
CA GLU A 406 6.41 -10.66 6.89
C GLU A 406 5.98 -12.12 6.85
N ALA A 407 6.31 -12.88 7.89
CA ALA A 407 5.88 -14.26 8.08
C ALA A 407 5.24 -14.43 9.46
N ARG A 408 4.03 -15.00 9.51
CA ARG A 408 3.37 -15.45 10.75
C ARG A 408 3.44 -16.97 10.81
N LEU A 409 4.00 -17.50 11.89
CA LEU A 409 4.28 -18.92 12.04
C LEU A 409 4.12 -19.42 13.47
N GLN A 410 4.02 -20.74 13.63
CA GLN A 410 4.08 -21.43 14.92
C GLN A 410 5.36 -22.25 15.07
N GLY A 411 5.85 -22.39 16.32
CA GLY A 411 6.98 -23.25 16.67
C GLY A 411 8.38 -22.61 16.57
N LEU A 412 8.47 -21.27 16.60
CA LEU A 412 9.75 -20.53 16.61
C LEU A 412 10.46 -20.55 17.97
N ASP A 413 9.73 -20.84 19.04
CA ASP A 413 10.22 -21.05 20.40
C ASP A 413 11.05 -22.34 20.55
N ALA A 414 10.88 -23.30 19.64
CA ALA A 414 11.61 -24.57 19.64
C ALA A 414 13.11 -24.38 19.37
N ALA A 415 13.96 -25.02 20.18
CA ALA A 415 15.41 -24.96 19.98
C ALA A 415 15.84 -25.47 18.59
N GLY A 416 16.64 -24.67 17.89
CA GLY A 416 17.11 -24.92 16.52
C GLY A 416 16.16 -24.40 15.42
N ALA A 417 14.95 -23.97 15.76
CA ALA A 417 14.03 -23.36 14.80
C ALA A 417 14.66 -22.09 14.20
N THR A 418 14.57 -21.90 12.88
CA THR A 418 15.13 -20.71 12.23
C THR A 418 14.17 -20.16 11.19
N VAL A 419 13.98 -18.85 11.22
CA VAL A 419 13.32 -18.07 10.16
C VAL A 419 14.33 -17.07 9.62
N GLU A 420 14.58 -17.11 8.31
CA GLU A 420 15.37 -16.12 7.59
C GLU A 420 14.51 -15.47 6.51
N LEU A 421 14.27 -14.17 6.64
CA LEU A 421 13.62 -13.36 5.62
C LEU A 421 14.69 -12.63 4.83
N GLN A 422 14.61 -12.66 3.50
CA GLN A 422 15.53 -11.98 2.59
C GLN A 422 14.79 -11.00 1.69
N ALA A 423 15.41 -9.85 1.46
CA ALA A 423 14.93 -8.78 0.59
C ALA A 423 16.07 -8.28 -0.31
N ARG A 424 15.71 -7.64 -1.43
CA ARG A 424 16.67 -7.17 -2.46
C ARG A 424 17.59 -8.26 -3.00
N GLN A 425 17.13 -9.51 -3.03
CA GLN A 425 17.94 -10.64 -3.45
C GLN A 425 18.29 -10.53 -4.96
N SER A 426 19.59 -10.47 -5.26
CA SER A 426 20.16 -10.37 -6.61
C SER A 426 20.37 -11.74 -7.25
N GLY A 427 20.66 -11.79 -8.56
CA GLY A 427 21.01 -13.04 -9.24
C GLY A 427 22.29 -13.72 -8.70
N ASN A 428 23.17 -12.98 -8.04
CA ASN A 428 24.41 -13.51 -7.44
C ASN A 428 24.20 -14.00 -5.99
N GLY A 429 22.98 -13.91 -5.45
CA GLY A 429 22.67 -14.23 -4.05
C GLY A 429 22.96 -13.10 -3.06
N ASP A 430 23.34 -11.91 -3.53
CA ASP A 430 23.48 -10.73 -2.67
C ASP A 430 22.09 -10.34 -2.14
N CYS A 431 21.94 -10.12 -0.84
CA CYS A 431 20.66 -9.76 -0.23
C CYS A 431 20.83 -9.00 1.09
N VAL A 432 19.78 -8.29 1.51
CA VAL A 432 19.59 -7.92 2.92
C VAL A 432 18.77 -9.03 3.56
N GLY A 433 19.11 -9.46 4.77
CA GLY A 433 18.32 -10.46 5.46
C GLY A 433 18.21 -10.24 6.96
N PHE A 434 17.14 -10.79 7.52
CA PHE A 434 16.85 -10.83 8.95
C PHE A 434 16.61 -12.27 9.37
N ARG A 435 17.42 -12.75 10.31
CA ARG A 435 17.42 -14.13 10.81
C ARG A 435 17.03 -14.12 12.27
N VAL A 436 16.04 -14.94 12.63
CA VAL A 436 15.63 -15.19 14.01
C VAL A 436 15.83 -16.67 14.31
N ILE A 437 16.56 -16.98 15.39
CA ILE A 437 16.92 -18.34 15.78
C ILE A 437 16.31 -18.67 17.15
N GLY A 438 15.43 -19.66 17.17
CA GLY A 438 14.87 -20.26 18.37
C GLY A 438 15.93 -21.01 19.16
N ALA A 439 16.18 -20.61 20.42
CA ALA A 439 17.05 -21.33 21.35
C ALA A 439 16.37 -21.53 22.73
N GLY A 440 15.04 -21.59 22.75
CA GLY A 440 14.24 -21.72 23.98
C GLY A 440 14.04 -20.37 24.67
N ALA A 441 14.66 -20.18 25.84
CA ALA A 441 14.38 -19.01 26.70
C ALA A 441 15.00 -17.70 26.20
N GLU A 442 16.07 -17.76 25.40
CA GLU A 442 16.63 -16.61 24.69
C GLU A 442 16.54 -16.87 23.19
N VAL A 443 15.99 -15.91 22.45
CA VAL A 443 15.92 -15.93 21.00
C VAL A 443 16.76 -14.78 20.47
N ALA A 444 17.70 -15.10 19.58
CA ALA A 444 18.63 -14.14 19.00
C ALA A 444 18.14 -13.73 17.62
N ALA A 445 18.15 -12.43 17.36
CA ALA A 445 17.85 -11.86 16.05
C ALA A 445 19.07 -11.16 15.47
N GLN A 446 19.34 -11.41 14.19
CA GLN A 446 20.48 -10.89 13.45
C GLN A 446 20.02 -10.26 12.14
N LEU A 447 20.44 -9.02 11.90
CA LEU A 447 20.30 -8.33 10.62
C LEU A 447 21.63 -8.41 9.88
N PHE A 448 21.60 -8.80 8.60
CA PHE A 448 22.82 -9.02 7.80
C PHE A 448 22.69 -8.51 6.36
N LEU A 449 23.84 -8.26 5.74
CA LEU A 449 24.03 -7.95 4.34
C LEU A 449 24.94 -9.01 3.72
N ARG A 450 24.43 -9.75 2.74
CA ARG A 450 25.18 -10.75 1.98
C ARG A 450 25.65 -10.15 0.66
N GLN A 451 26.93 -10.27 0.34
CA GLN A 451 27.53 -9.82 -0.93
C GLN A 451 28.60 -10.84 -1.37
N GLY A 452 28.36 -11.48 -2.52
CA GLY A 452 29.13 -12.65 -2.97
C GLY A 452 29.12 -13.76 -1.90
N SER A 453 30.30 -14.24 -1.54
CA SER A 453 30.48 -15.26 -0.48
C SER A 453 30.58 -14.69 0.94
N GLN A 454 30.45 -13.37 1.13
CA GLN A 454 30.60 -12.72 2.44
C GLN A 454 29.24 -12.32 3.02
N GLU A 455 29.03 -12.62 4.31
CA GLU A 455 27.88 -12.14 5.09
C GLU A 455 28.40 -11.15 6.16
N ARG A 456 28.01 -9.87 6.04
CA ARG A 456 28.31 -8.81 7.00
C ARG A 456 27.13 -8.64 7.96
N ARG A 457 27.36 -8.85 9.24
CA ARG A 457 26.38 -8.53 10.30
C ARG A 457 26.23 -7.01 10.42
N LEU A 458 24.98 -6.53 10.31
CA LEU A 458 24.63 -5.12 10.45
C LEU A 458 24.21 -4.79 11.89
N ALA A 459 23.39 -5.65 12.49
CA ALA A 459 22.93 -5.55 13.87
C ALA A 459 22.62 -6.93 14.44
N GLU A 460 22.62 -7.03 15.77
CA GLU A 460 22.27 -8.23 16.53
C GLU A 460 21.69 -7.81 17.88
N ALA A 461 20.58 -8.41 18.28
CA ALA A 461 19.93 -8.14 19.56
C ALA A 461 19.06 -9.32 20.01
N PRO A 462 18.88 -9.51 21.33
CA PRO A 462 17.90 -10.46 21.84
C PRO A 462 16.46 -9.98 21.55
N THR A 463 15.60 -10.89 21.12
CA THR A 463 14.16 -10.62 20.94
C THR A 463 13.38 -10.68 22.26
N GLY A 464 13.96 -11.30 23.29
CA GLY A 464 13.20 -11.79 24.44
C GLY A 464 12.43 -13.08 24.10
N PRO A 465 11.62 -13.61 25.04
CA PRO A 465 10.78 -14.78 24.77
C PRO A 465 9.74 -14.47 23.68
N VAL A 466 9.51 -15.42 22.78
CA VAL A 466 8.50 -15.35 21.73
C VAL A 466 7.30 -16.24 22.09
N GLY A 467 6.12 -15.92 21.55
CA GLY A 467 4.91 -16.76 21.72
C GLY A 467 4.96 -18.05 20.91
N SER A 468 3.99 -18.94 21.15
CA SER A 468 3.80 -20.16 20.34
C SER A 468 3.42 -19.87 18.88
N GLN A 469 2.79 -18.71 18.66
CA GLN A 469 2.62 -18.04 17.37
C GLN A 469 3.48 -16.78 17.41
N THR A 470 4.17 -16.45 16.32
CA THR A 470 5.07 -15.29 16.24
C THR A 470 4.99 -14.66 14.85
N THR A 471 4.99 -13.33 14.79
CA THR A 471 5.17 -12.58 13.54
C THR A 471 6.60 -12.07 13.45
N VAL A 472 7.33 -12.48 12.41
CA VAL A 472 8.67 -12.00 12.09
C VAL A 472 8.59 -11.16 10.83
N SER A 473 9.21 -9.97 10.82
CA SER A 473 9.27 -9.15 9.60
C SER A 473 10.63 -8.48 9.36
N LEU A 474 11.01 -8.41 8.10
CA LEU A 474 12.14 -7.64 7.57
C LEU A 474 11.58 -6.46 6.79
N HIS A 475 12.04 -5.27 7.12
CA HIS A 475 11.72 -4.05 6.41
C HIS A 475 12.99 -3.43 5.85
N VAL A 476 12.94 -2.96 4.60
CA VAL A 476 14.05 -2.29 3.91
C VAL A 476 13.52 -1.02 3.26
N GLN A 477 14.16 0.11 3.53
CA GLN A 477 13.80 1.42 3.00
C GLN A 477 15.07 2.22 2.68
N GLU A 478 15.28 2.52 1.40
CA GLU A 478 16.45 3.24 0.87
C GLU A 478 17.80 2.63 1.28
N ASP A 479 18.52 3.21 2.24
CA ASP A 479 19.79 2.71 2.78
C ASP A 479 19.61 1.98 4.12
N GLU A 480 18.41 1.97 4.69
CA GLU A 480 18.10 1.40 6.00
C GLU A 480 17.38 0.06 5.89
N CYS A 481 17.55 -0.75 6.93
CA CYS A 481 16.78 -1.96 7.14
C CYS A 481 16.59 -2.22 8.64
N TRP A 482 15.45 -2.79 9.01
CA TRP A 482 15.16 -3.18 10.39
C TRP A 482 14.39 -4.49 10.43
N GLY A 483 14.62 -5.22 11.51
CA GLY A 483 13.96 -6.48 11.81
C GLY A 483 13.04 -6.34 13.03
N CYS A 484 11.82 -6.82 12.87
CA CYS A 484 10.79 -6.80 13.90
C CYS A 484 10.36 -8.22 14.29
N VAL A 485 9.99 -8.36 15.57
CA VAL A 485 9.34 -9.55 16.12
C VAL A 485 8.13 -9.06 16.91
N ASP A 486 6.96 -9.58 16.59
CA ASP A 486 5.65 -9.18 17.13
C ASP A 486 5.46 -7.65 17.11
N GLY A 487 5.77 -7.04 15.95
CA GLY A 487 5.68 -5.59 15.70
C GLY A 487 6.80 -4.74 16.32
N ARG A 488 7.50 -5.23 17.35
CA ARG A 488 8.56 -4.49 18.05
C ARG A 488 9.85 -4.41 17.23
N LEU A 489 10.47 -3.25 17.13
CA LEU A 489 11.79 -3.11 16.49
C LEU A 489 12.88 -3.74 17.37
N VAL A 490 13.54 -4.77 16.84
CA VAL A 490 14.62 -5.50 17.52
C VAL A 490 15.99 -5.09 16.98
N CYS A 491 16.18 -5.12 15.66
CA CYS A 491 17.42 -4.74 14.98
C CYS A 491 17.19 -3.58 14.02
N LEU A 492 18.13 -2.64 13.93
CA LEU A 492 18.18 -1.54 12.95
C LEU A 492 19.61 -1.45 12.38
N GLY A 493 19.74 -1.28 11.07
CA GLY A 493 21.02 -1.12 10.39
C GLY A 493 20.92 -0.32 9.10
N SER A 494 22.06 0.12 8.60
CA SER A 494 22.19 0.94 7.39
C SER A 494 23.34 0.49 6.49
N GLY A 495 23.57 1.17 5.37
CA GLY A 495 24.57 0.80 4.38
C GLY A 495 24.14 -0.37 3.49
N VAL A 496 22.85 -0.41 3.10
CA VAL A 496 22.28 -1.40 2.16
C VAL A 496 21.87 -0.82 0.79
N ARG A 497 22.06 0.50 0.56
CA ARG A 497 21.84 1.19 -0.73
C ARG A 497 22.68 0.63 -1.88
N GLY A 498 23.75 -0.09 -1.58
CA GLY A 498 24.55 -0.83 -2.57
C GLY A 498 23.79 -1.98 -3.25
N LEU A 499 22.69 -2.46 -2.67
CA LEU A 499 21.78 -3.41 -3.31
C LEU A 499 20.61 -2.66 -3.95
N GLY A 500 20.40 -2.90 -5.25
CA GLY A 500 19.28 -2.39 -6.01
C GLY A 500 17.98 -3.18 -5.77
N ARG A 501 17.03 -3.05 -6.69
CA ARG A 501 15.78 -3.84 -6.64
C ARG A 501 16.09 -5.32 -6.77
N GLY A 502 15.49 -6.14 -5.92
CA GLY A 502 15.62 -7.59 -5.94
C GLY A 502 14.35 -8.30 -5.51
N ARG A 503 14.33 -9.62 -5.60
CA ARG A 503 13.20 -10.44 -5.15
C ARG A 503 13.20 -10.60 -3.63
N CYS A 504 12.11 -11.15 -3.10
CA CYS A 504 11.97 -11.52 -1.69
C CYS A 504 11.86 -13.04 -1.54
N GLU A 505 12.37 -13.55 -0.43
CA GLU A 505 12.42 -14.98 -0.14
C GLU A 505 12.31 -15.20 1.37
N ALA A 506 11.54 -16.21 1.80
CA ALA A 506 11.56 -16.69 3.17
C ALA A 506 12.14 -18.11 3.21
N THR A 507 13.16 -18.33 4.04
CA THR A 507 13.73 -19.65 4.31
C THR A 507 13.38 -20.03 5.75
N LEU A 508 12.67 -21.14 5.93
CA LEU A 508 12.24 -21.60 7.25
C LEU A 508 12.75 -23.01 7.52
N ARG A 509 13.27 -23.26 8.72
CA ARG A 509 13.79 -24.56 9.17
C ARG A 509 13.18 -24.93 10.53
N PRO A 510 12.50 -26.09 10.65
CA PRO A 510 11.98 -26.54 11.94
C PRO A 510 13.14 -26.89 12.89
N GLY A 511 12.90 -26.71 14.19
CA GLY A 511 13.83 -27.09 15.25
C GLY A 511 13.55 -28.48 15.78
N ALA A 512 13.64 -28.64 17.11
CA ALA A 512 13.23 -29.87 17.80
C ALA A 512 11.71 -30.19 17.71
N GLN A 513 10.89 -29.27 17.19
CA GLN A 513 9.45 -29.42 16.99
C GLN A 513 9.06 -29.03 15.57
N ALA A 514 7.87 -29.48 15.13
CA ALA A 514 7.30 -29.11 13.84
C ALA A 514 6.99 -27.60 13.78
N MET A 515 7.22 -26.99 12.62
CA MET A 515 6.94 -25.59 12.34
C MET A 515 5.79 -25.48 11.33
N LEU A 516 4.90 -24.52 11.54
CA LEU A 516 3.76 -24.24 10.67
C LEU A 516 3.88 -22.79 10.17
N LEU A 517 3.91 -22.58 8.85
CA LEU A 517 3.82 -21.25 8.25
C LEU A 517 2.35 -20.96 7.91
N GLU A 518 1.77 -19.94 8.55
CA GLU A 518 0.34 -19.61 8.43
C GLU A 518 0.09 -18.51 7.40
N HIS A 519 0.99 -17.52 7.35
CA HIS A 519 0.91 -16.36 6.47
C HIS A 519 2.31 -15.94 6.02
N LEU A 520 2.43 -15.57 4.75
CA LEU A 520 3.59 -14.89 4.17
C LEU A 520 3.07 -13.70 3.36
N SER A 521 3.63 -12.50 3.57
CA SER A 521 3.33 -11.36 2.73
C SER A 521 4.58 -10.59 2.33
N VAL A 522 4.48 -9.96 1.15
CA VAL A 522 5.43 -8.99 0.63
C VAL A 522 4.63 -7.74 0.31
N ARG A 523 4.95 -6.63 0.97
CA ARG A 523 4.26 -5.33 0.81
C ARG A 523 5.29 -4.24 0.54
N PRO A 524 4.95 -3.11 -0.12
CA PRO A 524 5.88 -1.99 -0.26
C PRO A 524 6.23 -1.43 1.12
N GLN A 525 7.52 -1.21 1.42
CA GLN A 525 7.88 -0.42 2.60
C GLN A 525 7.71 1.06 2.25
N GLN A 526 6.64 1.67 2.75
CA GLN A 526 6.41 3.10 2.58
C GLN A 526 7.12 3.90 3.69
N PRO A 527 7.56 5.14 3.43
CA PRO A 527 7.85 6.08 4.51
C PRO A 527 6.57 6.38 5.30
N LEU A 528 6.71 6.89 6.52
CA LEU A 528 5.57 7.44 7.26
C LEU A 528 4.80 8.44 6.36
N PRO A 529 3.46 8.32 6.26
CA PRO A 529 2.63 9.21 5.44
C PRO A 529 2.90 10.67 5.78
N ALA A 530 2.99 11.52 4.75
CA ALA A 530 2.99 12.96 4.98
C ALA A 530 1.61 13.39 5.49
N VAL A 531 1.57 14.19 6.54
CA VAL A 531 0.30 14.80 6.96
C VAL A 531 -0.08 15.84 5.91
N LEU A 532 -1.27 15.69 5.32
CA LEU A 532 -1.74 16.50 4.20
C LEU A 532 -2.71 17.59 4.67
N ASP A 533 -2.24 18.83 4.60
CA ASP A 533 -2.90 19.99 5.20
C ASP A 533 -3.30 21.05 4.14
N ARG A 534 -3.32 20.67 2.86
CA ARG A 534 -3.52 21.61 1.75
C ARG A 534 -4.31 21.04 0.57
N VAL A 535 -5.18 21.89 0.06
CA VAL A 535 -5.80 21.84 -1.26
C VAL A 535 -5.18 22.97 -2.09
N GLU A 536 -4.46 22.63 -3.17
CA GLU A 536 -3.67 23.61 -3.93
C GLU A 536 -4.53 24.78 -4.45
N THR A 537 -5.71 24.48 -5.00
CA THR A 537 -6.73 25.42 -5.49
C THR A 537 -7.12 26.52 -4.50
N PHE A 538 -6.97 26.27 -3.19
CA PHE A 538 -7.38 27.20 -2.13
C PHE A 538 -6.18 27.88 -1.43
N THR A 539 -4.94 27.62 -1.83
CA THR A 539 -3.73 28.15 -1.16
C THR A 539 -3.55 29.67 -1.29
N HIS A 540 -4.21 30.29 -2.27
CA HIS A 540 -4.17 31.73 -2.52
C HIS A 540 -5.39 32.49 -1.99
N GLU A 541 -6.40 31.81 -1.45
CA GLU A 541 -7.65 32.43 -1.01
C GLU A 541 -7.56 32.80 0.49
N GLU A 542 -7.58 34.10 0.79
CA GLU A 542 -7.48 34.64 2.15
C GLU A 542 -8.55 34.04 3.08
N SER A 543 -9.76 33.84 2.58
CA SER A 543 -10.88 33.28 3.36
C SER A 543 -10.76 31.78 3.67
N MET A 544 -9.72 31.08 3.17
CA MET A 544 -9.44 29.66 3.44
C MET A 544 -8.17 29.43 4.29
N GLN A 545 -7.43 30.49 4.65
CA GLN A 545 -6.13 30.33 5.31
C GLN A 545 -6.21 29.61 6.67
N THR A 546 -7.33 29.71 7.40
CA THR A 546 -7.51 29.09 8.72
C THR A 546 -7.47 27.55 8.69
N TRP A 547 -7.65 26.93 7.53
CA TRP A 547 -7.64 25.48 7.35
C TRP A 547 -6.74 25.00 6.21
N ASN A 548 -6.25 25.92 5.37
CA ASN A 548 -5.43 25.60 4.20
C ASN A 548 -4.02 26.21 4.24
N SER A 549 -3.66 26.91 5.33
CA SER A 549 -2.31 27.49 5.53
C SER A 549 -1.59 26.80 6.70
N PRO A 550 -0.38 26.25 6.47
CA PRO A 550 0.36 25.50 7.49
C PRO A 550 0.86 26.41 8.63
N ALA A 551 0.87 27.74 8.44
CA ALA A 551 1.33 28.69 9.44
C ALA A 551 0.32 28.81 10.60
N PHE A 552 -0.98 28.64 10.32
CA PHE A 552 -2.05 28.74 11.31
C PHE A 552 -2.19 27.47 12.18
N GLU A 553 -1.48 26.40 11.85
CA GLU A 553 -1.42 25.19 12.68
C GLU A 553 -0.43 25.29 13.85
N TRP A 554 0.35 26.37 13.96
CA TRP A 554 1.33 26.55 15.04
C TRP A 554 0.85 27.58 16.06
N THR A 555 0.61 27.14 17.29
CA THR A 555 0.10 27.99 18.38
C THR A 555 1.16 28.24 19.47
N PRO A 556 1.40 29.49 19.90
CA PRO A 556 2.39 29.79 20.93
C PRO A 556 1.90 29.42 22.34
N GLU A 557 2.81 28.89 23.15
CA GLU A 557 2.65 28.60 24.57
C GLU A 557 3.93 29.04 25.31
N GLU A 558 3.79 29.78 26.41
CA GLU A 558 4.92 30.18 27.26
C GLU A 558 5.25 29.05 28.24
N ASP A 559 6.48 28.54 28.23
CA ASP A 559 6.96 27.56 29.21
C ASP A 559 8.20 28.01 30.00
N ALA A 560 8.57 27.24 31.02
CA ALA A 560 9.67 27.57 31.92
C ALA A 560 11.07 27.65 31.26
N GLY A 561 11.20 27.25 30.00
CA GLY A 561 12.38 27.42 29.15
C GLY A 561 12.15 28.31 27.92
N GLY A 562 11.10 29.13 27.92
CA GLY A 562 10.78 30.10 26.86
C GLY A 562 9.53 29.75 26.05
N GLN A 563 9.26 30.58 25.03
CA GLN A 563 8.12 30.39 24.14
C GLN A 563 8.34 29.18 23.20
N VAL A 564 7.41 28.23 23.24
CA VAL A 564 7.33 27.08 22.34
C VAL A 564 6.08 27.21 21.49
N PHE A 565 6.16 26.88 20.20
CA PHE A 565 4.99 26.84 19.33
C PHE A 565 4.62 25.38 19.07
N TRP A 566 3.44 24.97 19.50
CA TRP A 566 2.92 23.62 19.32
C TRP A 566 2.12 23.51 18.03
N HIS A 567 2.36 22.44 17.27
CA HIS A 567 1.51 22.10 16.14
C HIS A 567 0.13 21.65 16.62
N SER A 568 -0.91 21.94 15.84
CA SER A 568 -2.29 21.65 16.18
C SER A 568 -2.58 20.15 16.27
N LEU A 569 -1.82 19.33 15.54
CA LEU A 569 -2.05 17.89 15.39
C LEU A 569 -1.78 17.09 16.67
N ASP A 570 -2.65 16.11 16.88
CA ASP A 570 -2.48 15.06 17.88
C ASP A 570 -1.83 13.83 17.23
N LEU A 571 -0.77 13.28 17.82
CA LEU A 571 0.00 12.16 17.25
C LEU A 571 -0.04 10.96 18.19
N TRP A 572 -0.89 9.97 17.89
CA TRP A 572 -1.07 8.79 18.75
C TRP A 572 -0.01 7.70 18.51
N GLN A 573 0.43 7.51 17.27
CA GLN A 573 1.30 6.40 16.84
C GLN A 573 2.72 6.88 16.49
N ASP A 574 3.41 6.15 15.62
CA ASP A 574 4.73 6.50 15.10
C ASP A 574 4.68 7.78 14.26
N PHE A 575 5.68 8.64 14.41
CA PHE A 575 5.77 9.92 13.71
C PHE A 575 7.21 10.31 13.43
N SER A 576 7.42 11.18 12.44
CA SER A 576 8.69 11.87 12.20
C SER A 576 8.42 13.36 12.03
N ALA A 577 9.18 14.17 12.76
CA ALA A 577 9.25 15.62 12.60
C ALA A 577 10.65 15.98 12.10
N GLU A 578 10.74 16.39 10.83
CA GLU A 578 12.00 16.83 10.22
C GLU A 578 12.04 18.36 10.10
N LEU A 579 13.15 18.96 10.52
CA LEU A 579 13.45 20.38 10.38
C LEU A 579 14.51 20.59 9.30
N ASN A 580 14.14 21.28 8.22
CA ASN A 580 15.05 21.67 7.14
C ASN A 580 15.69 23.05 7.43
N LEU A 581 16.98 23.04 7.75
CA LEU A 581 17.73 24.22 8.17
C LEU A 581 17.94 25.23 7.03
N ALA A 582 18.05 24.76 5.78
CA ALA A 582 18.20 25.64 4.63
C ALA A 582 16.94 26.50 4.36
N LYS A 583 15.77 26.02 4.78
CA LYS A 583 14.51 26.77 4.68
C LYS A 583 14.27 27.75 5.84
N LEU A 584 15.00 27.62 6.95
CA LEU A 584 14.89 28.55 8.09
C LEU A 584 15.57 29.90 7.82
N GLY A 585 16.64 29.92 7.01
CA GLY A 585 17.46 31.11 6.81
C GLY A 585 18.24 31.52 8.07
N ASP A 586 18.49 32.83 8.22
CA ASP A 586 19.28 33.39 9.33
C ASP A 586 18.48 33.52 10.63
N VAL A 587 18.10 32.38 11.24
CA VAL A 587 17.51 32.34 12.59
C VAL A 587 18.58 32.71 13.64
N PRO A 588 18.30 33.62 14.58
CA PRO A 588 19.23 33.97 15.66
C PRO A 588 19.61 32.74 16.51
N VAL A 589 20.88 32.33 16.46
CA VAL A 589 21.37 31.10 17.15
C VAL A 589 21.69 31.33 18.64
N GLY A 590 21.47 32.54 19.16
CA GLY A 590 21.96 32.98 20.48
C GLY A 590 21.32 32.29 21.70
N THR A 591 20.12 31.71 21.56
CA THR A 591 19.37 31.06 22.65
C THR A 591 19.14 29.55 22.42
N GLY A 592 19.52 29.04 21.26
CA GLY A 592 19.24 27.68 20.80
C GLY A 592 17.84 27.51 20.23
N PHE A 593 17.71 26.71 19.18
CA PHE A 593 16.44 26.46 18.47
C PHE A 593 16.29 24.98 18.11
N GLY A 594 15.08 24.52 17.79
CA GLY A 594 14.87 23.15 17.32
C GLY A 594 13.49 22.59 17.58
N LEU A 595 13.42 21.26 17.73
CA LEU A 595 12.19 20.47 17.83
C LEU A 595 11.94 20.03 19.27
N VAL A 596 10.67 19.99 19.67
CA VAL A 596 10.23 19.59 21.00
C VAL A 596 9.08 18.59 20.86
N CYS A 597 9.03 17.58 21.73
CA CYS A 597 7.93 16.63 21.83
C CYS A 597 7.47 16.53 23.29
N ARG A 598 6.16 16.42 23.53
CA ARG A 598 5.58 16.14 24.86
C ARG A 598 4.47 15.10 24.79
N GLY A 599 4.18 14.44 25.91
CA GLY A 599 2.97 13.64 26.09
C GLY A 599 1.73 14.52 26.23
N GLY A 600 0.60 14.15 25.62
CA GLY A 600 -0.64 14.94 25.57
C GLY A 600 -1.66 14.63 26.67
N GLY A 601 -1.21 14.23 27.86
CA GLY A 601 -2.08 13.94 29.02
C GLY A 601 -2.25 15.11 30.00
N GLU A 602 -2.91 14.86 31.13
CA GLU A 602 -2.86 15.73 32.31
C GLU A 602 -1.81 15.19 33.31
N GLY A 603 -1.08 16.07 34.00
CA GLY A 603 -0.14 15.71 35.07
C GLY A 603 1.36 15.72 34.70
N GLU A 604 2.22 15.25 35.60
CA GLU A 604 3.68 15.37 35.50
C GLU A 604 4.29 14.74 34.23
N ALA A 605 3.68 13.68 33.71
CA ALA A 605 4.14 13.03 32.47
C ALA A 605 3.97 13.92 31.22
N ALA A 606 2.99 14.83 31.22
CA ALA A 606 2.79 15.80 30.14
C ALA A 606 3.72 17.02 30.27
N ALA A 607 4.23 17.29 31.47
CA ALA A 607 5.26 18.30 31.73
C ALA A 607 6.66 17.83 31.32
N GLN A 608 6.89 16.51 31.17
CA GLN A 608 8.13 15.98 30.63
C GLN A 608 8.17 16.15 29.10
N ARG A 609 9.02 17.08 28.65
CA ARG A 609 9.36 17.28 27.24
C ARG A 609 10.66 16.58 26.88
N VAL A 610 10.69 16.01 25.67
CA VAL A 610 11.92 15.68 24.96
C VAL A 610 12.22 16.87 24.05
N SER A 611 13.46 17.37 24.02
CA SER A 611 13.84 18.46 23.11
C SER A 611 15.14 18.19 22.40
N LEU A 612 15.13 18.35 21.07
CA LEU A 612 16.31 18.38 20.22
C LEU A 612 16.67 19.84 19.95
N ARG A 613 17.75 20.31 20.56
CA ARG A 613 18.21 21.70 20.50
C ARG A 613 19.49 21.81 19.68
N LEU A 614 19.55 22.80 18.82
CA LEU A 614 20.71 23.22 18.05
C LEU A 614 21.21 24.54 18.64
N ALA A 615 22.47 24.57 19.06
CA ALA A 615 23.11 25.74 19.67
C ALA A 615 24.51 25.96 19.09
N GLY A 616 25.08 27.16 19.32
CA GLY A 616 26.43 27.51 18.86
C GLY A 616 26.51 28.07 17.44
N GLY A 617 27.58 28.82 17.15
CA GLY A 617 27.78 29.53 15.89
C GLY A 617 28.92 28.95 15.06
N GLY A 618 28.78 29.00 13.73
CA GLY A 618 29.86 28.58 12.81
C GLY A 618 30.22 27.10 12.96
N ALA A 619 31.51 26.82 13.22
CA ALA A 619 32.03 25.47 13.38
C ALA A 619 31.74 24.84 14.77
N ASP A 620 31.36 25.65 15.76
CA ASP A 620 31.12 25.23 17.15
C ASP A 620 29.64 24.91 17.40
N ARG A 621 28.95 24.35 16.41
CA ARG A 621 27.55 23.94 16.53
C ARG A 621 27.42 22.62 17.29
N GLU A 622 26.58 22.60 18.32
CA GLU A 622 26.26 21.41 19.12
C GLU A 622 24.77 21.08 19.01
N MET A 623 24.47 19.77 18.98
CA MET A 623 23.13 19.23 19.16
C MET A 623 22.99 18.66 20.56
N GLU A 624 21.93 19.04 21.27
CA GLU A 624 21.57 18.47 22.57
C GLU A 624 20.18 17.80 22.47
N LEU A 625 20.11 16.50 22.77
CA LEU A 625 18.87 15.78 23.00
C LEU A 625 18.63 15.65 24.50
N VAL A 626 17.73 16.45 25.03
CA VAL A 626 17.25 16.33 26.41
C VAL A 626 16.10 15.32 26.43
N LEU A 627 16.30 14.19 27.11
CA LEU A 627 15.29 13.13 27.30
C LEU A 627 14.53 13.29 28.61
N SER A 628 15.21 13.82 29.63
CA SER A 628 14.65 14.23 30.92
C SER A 628 15.59 15.28 31.55
N PRO A 629 15.20 15.98 32.63
CA PRO A 629 16.08 16.95 33.31
C PRO A 629 17.42 16.37 33.78
N GLU A 630 17.50 15.05 33.99
CA GLU A 630 18.70 14.33 34.44
C GLU A 630 19.46 13.63 33.28
N ARG A 631 18.84 13.49 32.11
CA ARG A 631 19.39 12.75 30.96
C ARG A 631 19.38 13.61 29.70
N ALA A 632 20.54 14.17 29.37
CA ALA A 632 20.81 14.83 28.09
C ALA A 632 21.96 14.13 27.35
N LEU A 633 21.84 14.01 26.02
CA LEU A 633 22.90 13.57 25.11
C LEU A 633 23.39 14.76 24.30
N ARG A 634 24.70 14.84 24.03
CA ARG A 634 25.30 15.93 23.24
C ARG A 634 26.19 15.40 22.14
N GLN A 635 26.19 16.09 21.01
CA GLN A 635 27.00 15.74 19.84
C GLN A 635 27.38 17.00 19.06
N ALA A 636 28.66 17.14 18.72
CA ALA A 636 29.14 18.17 17.81
C ALA A 636 28.57 17.93 16.40
N LEU A 637 28.06 18.98 15.76
CA LEU A 637 27.40 18.90 14.47
C LEU A 637 28.37 19.15 13.30
N PRO A 638 28.15 18.52 12.13
CA PRO A 638 28.86 18.88 10.91
C PRO A 638 28.59 20.35 10.52
N ALA A 639 29.60 21.06 10.04
CA ALA A 639 29.45 22.45 9.59
C ALA A 639 28.47 22.62 8.41
N ALA A 640 28.33 21.57 7.57
CA ALA A 640 27.40 21.51 6.46
C ALA A 640 26.38 20.39 6.72
N MET A 641 25.29 20.73 7.41
CA MET A 641 24.13 19.85 7.63
C MET A 641 22.87 20.54 7.08
N THR A 642 21.89 19.76 6.62
CA THR A 642 20.68 20.26 5.93
C THR A 642 19.41 19.99 6.71
N THR A 643 19.27 18.80 7.29
CA THR A 643 18.09 18.41 8.09
C THR A 643 18.46 17.81 9.43
N VAL A 644 17.60 18.04 10.43
CA VAL A 644 17.58 17.26 11.69
C VAL A 644 16.16 16.77 11.96
N ALA A 645 16.00 15.58 12.54
CA ALA A 645 14.66 15.04 12.82
C ALA A 645 14.57 14.32 14.16
N ILE A 646 13.38 14.34 14.75
CA ILE A 646 12.97 13.43 15.84
C ILE A 646 11.93 12.46 15.27
N GLU A 647 12.11 11.16 15.49
CA GLU A 647 11.21 10.11 15.03
C GLU A 647 10.83 9.16 16.18
N LYS A 648 9.52 9.00 16.43
CA LYS A 648 8.95 7.90 17.25
C LYS A 648 8.71 6.73 16.31
N ARG A 649 9.37 5.59 16.56
CA ARG A 649 9.25 4.39 15.72
C ARG A 649 9.24 3.09 16.53
N ARG A 650 8.13 2.36 16.56
CA ARG A 650 7.99 0.98 17.09
C ARG A 650 8.67 0.74 18.44
N GLY A 651 8.46 1.69 19.37
CA GLY A 651 9.04 1.67 20.72
C GLY A 651 10.44 2.27 20.85
N ARG A 652 10.95 2.94 19.81
CA ARG A 652 12.20 3.72 19.82
C ARG A 652 11.95 5.21 19.62
N LEU A 653 12.88 6.01 20.13
CA LEU A 653 13.08 7.40 19.77
C LEU A 653 14.38 7.50 18.97
N LEU A 654 14.27 7.86 17.69
CA LEU A 654 15.41 8.08 16.81
C LEU A 654 15.64 9.58 16.63
N VAL A 655 16.91 9.98 16.54
CA VAL A 655 17.30 11.31 16.06
C VAL A 655 18.14 11.15 14.82
N ARG A 656 17.84 11.96 13.79
CA ARG A 656 18.54 11.94 12.51
C ARG A 656 19.21 13.27 12.20
N VAL A 657 20.33 13.21 11.48
CA VAL A 657 20.99 14.34 10.82
C VAL A 657 21.21 13.95 9.37
N ASP A 658 20.69 14.75 8.43
CA ASP A 658 20.71 14.47 6.99
C ASP A 658 20.24 13.04 6.63
N GLY A 659 19.18 12.60 7.31
CA GLY A 659 18.60 11.27 7.20
C GLY A 659 19.30 10.16 7.99
N ALA A 660 20.58 10.30 8.35
CA ALA A 660 21.33 9.28 9.10
C ALA A 660 20.96 9.28 10.59
N VAL A 661 20.68 8.10 11.16
CA VAL A 661 20.42 7.95 12.61
C VAL A 661 21.70 8.21 13.41
N VAL A 662 21.65 9.18 14.32
CA VAL A 662 22.76 9.50 15.24
C VAL A 662 22.48 9.07 16.68
N TRP A 663 21.21 9.02 17.09
CA TRP A 663 20.77 8.42 18.35
C TRP A 663 19.60 7.46 18.12
N ASN A 664 19.62 6.31 18.80
CA ASN A 664 18.59 5.28 18.80
C ASN A 664 18.30 4.85 20.25
N GLU A 665 17.33 5.50 20.86
CA GLU A 665 17.02 5.37 22.28
C GLU A 665 15.73 4.55 22.48
N PRO A 666 15.57 3.84 23.61
CA PRO A 666 14.26 3.36 24.05
C PRO A 666 13.29 4.56 24.15
N LEU A 667 12.06 4.40 23.66
CA LEU A 667 11.06 5.48 23.72
C LEU A 667 10.78 5.89 25.18
N PRO A 668 10.94 7.17 25.56
CA PRO A 668 10.59 7.63 26.90
C PRO A 668 9.11 7.38 27.22
N GLN A 669 8.80 6.94 28.44
CA GLN A 669 7.44 6.56 28.83
C GLN A 669 6.41 7.69 28.65
N ALA A 670 6.83 8.95 28.81
CA ALA A 670 6.02 10.14 28.56
C ALA A 670 5.53 10.27 27.09
N LEU A 671 6.20 9.63 26.12
CA LEU A 671 5.86 9.65 24.70
C LEU A 671 5.20 8.34 24.21
N ALA A 672 4.87 7.42 25.12
CA ALA A 672 4.28 6.13 24.74
C ALA A 672 2.90 6.28 24.07
N GLY A 673 2.03 7.11 24.64
CA GLY A 673 0.70 7.42 24.09
C GLY A 673 0.68 8.66 23.19
N LEU A 674 -0.36 9.49 23.33
CA LEU A 674 -0.50 10.77 22.62
C LEU A 674 0.74 11.63 22.77
N CYS A 675 1.27 12.05 21.64
CA CYS A 675 2.36 13.01 21.51
C CYS A 675 1.84 14.31 20.86
N GLN A 676 2.50 15.42 21.20
CA GLN A 676 2.44 16.67 20.44
C GLN A 676 3.86 17.05 20.01
N VAL A 677 3.99 17.59 18.80
CA VAL A 677 5.24 18.17 18.28
C VAL A 677 5.17 19.69 18.36
N GLY A 678 6.25 20.30 18.81
CA GLY A 678 6.43 21.74 18.88
C GLY A 678 7.81 22.16 18.37
N ARG A 679 8.00 23.47 18.25
CA ARG A 679 9.28 24.09 17.92
C ARG A 679 9.68 25.14 18.96
N SER A 680 10.98 25.29 19.18
CA SER A 680 11.56 26.41 19.94
C SER A 680 12.47 27.23 19.03
N GLY A 681 12.45 28.56 19.20
CA GLY A 681 13.27 29.49 18.42
C GLY A 681 12.47 30.62 17.76
N GLU A 682 13.15 31.73 17.47
CA GLU A 682 12.60 32.93 16.85
C GLU A 682 12.38 32.78 15.33
N GLY A 683 11.71 33.74 14.70
CA GLY A 683 11.43 33.77 13.26
C GLY A 683 9.94 33.70 12.91
N SER A 684 9.59 33.92 11.63
CA SER A 684 8.18 33.98 11.22
C SER A 684 7.50 32.60 11.20
N PRO A 685 6.21 32.49 11.58
CA PRO A 685 5.48 31.23 11.52
C PRO A 685 5.50 30.57 10.13
N GLU A 686 5.43 31.35 9.05
CA GLU A 686 5.43 30.85 7.67
C GLU A 686 6.78 30.21 7.29
N THR A 687 7.88 30.76 7.80
CA THR A 687 9.22 30.23 7.57
C THR A 687 9.37 28.88 8.25
N TRP A 688 9.00 28.81 9.52
CA TRP A 688 9.00 27.57 10.31
C TRP A 688 8.05 26.51 9.74
N ALA A 689 6.82 26.88 9.36
CA ALA A 689 5.83 25.98 8.77
C ALA A 689 6.20 25.46 7.36
N ARG A 690 7.17 26.10 6.67
CA ARG A 690 7.77 25.59 5.44
C ARG A 690 9.02 24.74 5.70
N ALA A 691 9.71 25.01 6.80
CA ALA A 691 10.93 24.33 7.24
C ALA A 691 10.66 22.97 7.90
N ILE A 692 9.56 22.85 8.66
CA ILE A 692 9.16 21.59 9.31
C ILE A 692 8.32 20.74 8.35
N GLN A 693 8.62 19.44 8.27
CA GLN A 693 7.76 18.42 7.68
C GLN A 693 7.34 17.42 8.77
N LEU A 694 6.04 17.20 8.89
CA LEU A 694 5.45 16.17 9.75
C LEU A 694 5.02 14.97 8.92
N ARG A 695 5.29 13.77 9.45
CA ARG A 695 4.87 12.49 8.92
C ARG A 695 4.37 11.60 10.06
N ALA A 696 3.29 10.85 9.87
CA ALA A 696 2.68 10.09 10.95
C ALA A 696 1.87 8.88 10.47
N GLU A 697 1.90 7.80 11.24
CA GLU A 697 0.92 6.72 11.19
C GLU A 697 -0.34 7.10 12.00
N GLY A 698 -1.48 6.49 11.67
CA GLY A 698 -2.74 6.76 12.36
C GLY A 698 -3.24 8.21 12.21
N VAL A 699 -2.97 8.86 11.08
CA VAL A 699 -3.49 10.18 10.71
C VAL A 699 -4.06 10.11 9.29
N GLU A 700 -5.33 10.46 9.10
CA GLU A 700 -5.96 10.61 7.79
C GLU A 700 -6.58 12.02 7.66
N SER A 701 -6.57 12.55 6.44
CA SER A 701 -7.01 13.90 6.11
C SER A 701 -7.83 13.85 4.82
N CYS A 702 -9.11 14.20 4.90
CA CYS A 702 -10.04 14.19 3.78
C CYS A 702 -10.48 15.62 3.46
N SER A 703 -10.09 16.12 2.30
CA SER A 703 -10.51 17.43 1.75
C SER A 703 -11.49 17.29 0.57
N PHE A 704 -11.98 16.07 0.32
CA PHE A 704 -12.98 15.75 -0.70
C PHE A 704 -12.58 16.17 -2.14
N GLN A 705 -11.28 16.05 -2.46
CA GLN A 705 -10.74 16.19 -3.83
C GLN A 705 -10.99 14.92 -4.67
N GLU A 706 -10.99 13.76 -4.04
CA GLU A 706 -11.35 12.45 -4.62
C GLU A 706 -12.83 12.15 -4.33
N ALA A 707 -13.42 11.16 -5.00
CA ALA A 707 -14.74 10.67 -4.68
C ALA A 707 -14.80 10.20 -3.21
N PRO A 708 -15.87 10.52 -2.45
CA PRO A 708 -15.95 10.29 -1.00
C PRO A 708 -16.23 8.81 -0.65
N THR A 709 -15.39 7.90 -1.13
CA THR A 709 -15.48 6.45 -0.94
C THR A 709 -15.31 6.03 0.52
N ASP A 710 -14.59 6.80 1.33
CA ASP A 710 -14.42 6.59 2.78
C ASP A 710 -15.62 7.05 3.62
N TRP A 711 -16.73 7.47 3.00
CA TRP A 711 -17.91 8.00 3.68
C TRP A 711 -19.18 7.25 3.28
N LEU A 712 -20.08 7.04 4.23
CA LEU A 712 -21.36 6.35 4.07
C LEU A 712 -22.53 7.24 4.52
N PRO A 713 -23.12 8.02 3.58
CA PRO A 713 -24.33 8.78 3.84
C PRO A 713 -25.52 7.86 4.16
N VAL A 714 -26.07 7.99 5.38
CA VAL A 714 -27.24 7.20 5.83
C VAL A 714 -28.52 8.01 5.90
N ALA A 715 -28.43 9.32 6.14
CA ALA A 715 -29.59 10.21 6.18
C ALA A 715 -29.27 11.58 5.55
N GLY A 716 -30.28 12.21 4.96
CA GLY A 716 -30.14 13.49 4.24
C GLY A 716 -29.46 13.35 2.87
N VAL A 717 -29.23 14.50 2.23
CA VAL A 717 -28.48 14.59 0.97
C VAL A 717 -27.03 14.94 1.29
N TRP A 718 -26.11 14.18 0.69
CA TRP A 718 -24.66 14.39 0.81
C TRP A 718 -24.03 14.40 -0.58
N GLU A 719 -23.38 15.51 -0.93
CA GLU A 719 -22.92 15.81 -2.28
C GLU A 719 -21.77 16.84 -2.26
N ILE A 720 -20.95 16.86 -3.31
CA ILE A 720 -20.08 18.01 -3.63
C ILE A 720 -20.95 19.08 -4.28
N THR A 721 -21.07 20.24 -3.66
CA THR A 721 -22.02 21.27 -4.09
C THR A 721 -21.58 22.67 -3.71
N ASN A 722 -22.15 23.69 -4.35
CA ASN A 722 -21.75 25.08 -4.16
C ASN A 722 -22.13 25.60 -2.75
N ARG A 723 -21.17 26.18 -2.01
CA ARG A 723 -21.43 26.80 -0.70
C ARG A 723 -22.31 28.06 -0.82
N TRP A 724 -22.05 28.89 -1.82
CA TRP A 724 -22.67 30.21 -1.97
C TRP A 724 -23.56 30.29 -3.22
N GLN A 725 -24.85 30.49 -3.01
CA GLN A 725 -25.82 30.73 -4.09
C GLN A 725 -25.55 32.04 -4.86
N CYS A 726 -24.86 33.01 -4.24
CA CYS A 726 -24.48 34.27 -4.87
C CYS A 726 -23.14 34.22 -5.63
N ASP A 727 -22.31 33.19 -5.40
CA ASP A 727 -21.07 32.95 -6.13
C ASP A 727 -20.91 31.42 -6.35
N PRO A 728 -21.67 30.82 -7.29
CA PRO A 728 -21.76 29.38 -7.49
C PRO A 728 -20.58 28.82 -8.29
N ARG A 729 -19.37 29.19 -7.86
CA ARG A 729 -18.11 28.68 -8.38
C ARG A 729 -17.40 27.75 -7.40
N TRP A 730 -17.63 27.91 -6.10
CA TRP A 730 -16.88 27.21 -5.05
C TRP A 730 -17.68 26.05 -4.47
N SER A 731 -17.26 24.82 -4.77
CA SER A 731 -17.89 23.61 -4.24
C SER A 731 -17.11 23.03 -3.06
N PHE A 732 -17.85 22.44 -2.12
CA PHE A 732 -17.32 21.68 -0.98
C PHE A 732 -18.28 20.52 -0.69
N TYR A 733 -17.84 19.56 0.12
CA TYR A 733 -18.73 18.49 0.57
C TYR A 733 -19.77 19.03 1.54
N SER A 734 -21.04 18.73 1.30
CA SER A 734 -22.16 19.24 2.10
C SER A 734 -23.08 18.13 2.56
N GLY A 735 -23.49 18.20 3.83
CA GLY A 735 -24.59 17.40 4.38
C GLY A 735 -25.80 18.30 4.63
N THR A 736 -26.96 17.95 4.07
CA THR A 736 -28.18 18.76 4.21
C THR A 736 -29.44 17.95 4.42
N LYS A 737 -30.29 18.40 5.34
CA LYS A 737 -31.71 18.03 5.41
C LYS A 737 -32.50 19.09 6.18
N LEU A 738 -33.56 19.63 5.56
CA LEU A 738 -34.54 20.44 6.27
C LEU A 738 -35.51 19.53 7.02
N HIS A 739 -35.94 19.96 8.21
CA HIS A 739 -36.87 19.23 9.09
C HIS A 739 -36.44 17.79 9.44
N GLY A 740 -35.14 17.60 9.74
CA GLY A 740 -34.64 16.35 10.34
C GLY A 740 -33.14 16.12 10.15
N LEU A 741 -32.70 14.89 10.40
CA LEU A 741 -31.31 14.45 10.38
C LEU A 741 -30.68 14.32 8.97
N ALA A 742 -29.54 14.97 8.74
CA ALA A 742 -28.54 14.50 7.79
C ALA A 742 -27.37 13.85 8.56
N CYS A 743 -26.99 12.62 8.21
CA CYS A 743 -25.94 11.85 8.88
C CYS A 743 -25.10 11.06 7.87
N ASN A 744 -23.79 11.05 8.12
CA ASN A 744 -22.80 10.40 7.28
C ASN A 744 -21.72 9.77 8.17
N TRP A 745 -21.64 8.44 8.10
CA TRP A 745 -20.66 7.67 8.85
C TRP A 745 -19.33 7.66 8.09
N SER A 746 -18.21 7.78 8.80
CA SER A 746 -16.95 7.35 8.17
C SER A 746 -16.96 5.84 8.02
N LYS A 747 -16.39 5.32 6.93
CA LYS A 747 -16.09 3.90 6.79
C LYS A 747 -14.85 3.50 7.60
N ARG A 748 -14.05 4.44 8.09
CA ARG A 748 -12.86 4.17 8.93
C ARG A 748 -13.26 3.84 10.37
N ARG A 749 -12.47 3.02 11.07
CA ARG A 749 -12.62 2.70 12.50
C ARG A 749 -11.49 3.33 13.29
N HIS A 750 -11.81 4.01 14.38
CA HIS A 750 -10.80 4.56 15.27
C HIS A 750 -10.40 3.55 16.35
N GLY A 751 -9.17 3.66 16.85
CA GLY A 751 -8.70 2.92 18.02
C GLY A 751 -9.37 3.35 19.33
N ARG A 752 -8.78 2.95 20.46
CA ARG A 752 -9.32 3.26 21.79
C ARG A 752 -9.33 4.77 22.06
N ASN A 753 -8.34 5.47 21.52
CA ASN A 753 -8.12 6.90 21.66
C ASN A 753 -8.16 7.58 20.30
N VAL A 754 -8.82 8.73 20.21
CA VAL A 754 -9.08 9.38 18.92
C VAL A 754 -9.18 10.89 19.08
N THR A 755 -8.68 11.60 18.07
CA THR A 755 -8.92 13.01 17.83
C THR A 755 -9.61 13.15 16.49
N LEU A 756 -10.76 13.82 16.45
CA LEU A 756 -11.48 14.19 15.24
C LEU A 756 -11.49 15.72 15.13
N GLU A 757 -11.04 16.22 13.99
CA GLU A 757 -11.01 17.63 13.67
C GLU A 757 -11.74 17.88 12.36
N PHE A 758 -12.50 18.97 12.26
CA PHE A 758 -13.12 19.35 11.00
C PHE A 758 -13.31 20.86 10.89
N PHE A 759 -13.32 21.34 9.66
CA PHE A 759 -13.54 22.74 9.34
C PHE A 759 -14.89 22.91 8.67
N ALA A 760 -15.86 23.43 9.43
CA ALA A 760 -17.26 23.54 9.01
C ALA A 760 -17.69 24.99 8.76
N GLY A 761 -18.70 25.18 7.92
CA GLY A 761 -19.38 26.45 7.72
C GLY A 761 -20.81 26.26 7.22
N PRO A 762 -21.71 27.24 7.37
CA PRO A 762 -23.09 27.09 6.90
C PRO A 762 -23.17 27.07 5.38
N ARG A 763 -24.04 26.20 4.83
CA ARG A 763 -24.49 26.28 3.44
C ARG A 763 -25.36 27.53 3.30
N MET A 764 -25.20 28.27 2.20
CA MET A 764 -26.05 29.44 1.94
C MET A 764 -27.44 28.99 1.49
N ASP A 765 -28.45 29.32 2.29
CA ASP A 765 -29.87 29.17 2.01
C ASP A 765 -30.54 30.56 2.07
N ARG A 766 -30.91 31.10 0.90
CA ARG A 766 -31.56 32.42 0.80
C ARG A 766 -33.02 32.41 1.21
N ASP A 767 -33.68 31.24 1.19
CA ASP A 767 -35.10 31.12 1.52
C ASP A 767 -35.31 31.15 3.04
N ARG A 768 -34.26 30.79 3.82
CA ARG A 768 -34.23 30.88 5.29
C ARG A 768 -33.73 32.22 5.85
N GLY A 769 -33.14 33.08 5.03
CA GLY A 769 -32.70 34.43 5.42
C GLY A 769 -31.35 34.86 4.86
N THR A 770 -30.95 36.11 5.13
CA THR A 770 -29.73 36.73 4.58
C THR A 770 -28.57 36.86 5.58
N THR A 771 -28.78 36.58 6.86
CA THR A 771 -27.79 36.78 7.94
C THR A 771 -27.42 35.50 8.69
N TYR A 772 -27.65 34.32 8.08
CA TYR A 772 -27.35 33.02 8.69
C TYR A 772 -28.03 32.78 10.06
N ASN A 773 -29.22 33.37 10.24
CA ASN A 773 -30.11 33.19 11.40
C ASN A 773 -30.58 31.74 11.63
N TYR A 774 -30.22 30.82 10.74
CA TYR A 774 -30.51 29.39 10.76
C TYR A 774 -29.27 28.52 11.01
N ALA A 775 -28.08 29.12 11.16
CA ALA A 775 -26.86 28.35 11.38
C ALA A 775 -26.88 27.72 12.78
N ALA A 776 -26.80 26.39 12.81
CA ALA A 776 -26.90 25.53 13.98
C ALA A 776 -26.22 24.18 13.65
N ASP A 777 -26.06 23.33 14.67
CA ASP A 777 -25.85 21.90 14.50
C ASP A 777 -24.69 21.48 13.56
N PHE A 778 -23.49 22.00 13.80
CA PHE A 778 -22.26 21.48 13.17
C PHE A 778 -21.71 20.34 14.02
N ASN A 779 -22.30 19.16 13.88
CA ASN A 779 -22.17 18.09 14.86
C ASN A 779 -21.28 16.93 14.38
N ALA A 780 -20.65 16.27 15.34
CA ALA A 780 -20.00 14.98 15.14
C ALA A 780 -20.36 14.01 16.27
N VAL A 781 -20.05 12.73 16.06
CA VAL A 781 -20.23 11.68 17.06
C VAL A 781 -19.02 10.74 17.04
N LEU A 782 -18.56 10.33 18.23
CA LEU A 782 -17.43 9.42 18.44
C LEU A 782 -17.85 8.20 19.28
N ALA A 783 -17.08 7.12 19.18
CA ALA A 783 -17.25 5.89 19.95
C ALA A 783 -18.67 5.30 19.90
N THR A 784 -19.31 5.39 18.72
CA THR A 784 -20.62 4.83 18.40
C THR A 784 -20.48 3.44 17.77
N ASP A 785 -21.59 2.70 17.69
CA ASP A 785 -21.75 1.48 16.90
C ASP A 785 -21.84 1.72 15.37
N GLY A 786 -21.93 2.99 14.93
CA GLY A 786 -22.09 3.34 13.51
C GLY A 786 -23.47 3.03 12.93
N SER A 787 -24.45 2.78 13.79
CA SER A 787 -25.87 2.62 13.44
C SER A 787 -26.70 3.77 14.00
N ASP A 788 -26.59 4.04 15.30
CA ASP A 788 -27.35 5.08 16.02
C ASP A 788 -26.41 6.19 16.55
N ILE A 789 -26.78 7.47 16.40
CA ILE A 789 -25.98 8.57 16.97
C ILE A 789 -26.02 8.54 18.51
N VAL A 790 -27.15 8.10 19.08
CA VAL A 790 -27.31 7.95 20.53
C VAL A 790 -26.57 6.75 21.15
N SER A 791 -25.88 5.92 20.35
CA SER A 791 -25.00 4.87 20.90
C SER A 791 -23.62 5.39 21.30
N GLY A 792 -23.24 6.60 20.86
CA GLY A 792 -21.92 7.21 21.08
C GLY A 792 -21.94 8.51 21.90
N TYR A 793 -20.81 9.21 21.85
CA TYR A 793 -20.65 10.56 22.36
C TYR A 793 -20.93 11.58 21.26
N SER A 794 -21.97 12.38 21.41
CA SER A 794 -22.31 13.44 20.46
C SER A 794 -21.73 14.79 20.89
N PHE A 795 -21.10 15.49 19.95
CA PHE A 795 -20.49 16.79 20.12
C PHE A 795 -21.22 17.78 19.22
N LEU A 796 -21.94 18.72 19.83
CA LEU A 796 -22.82 19.65 19.12
C LEU A 796 -22.22 21.05 19.19
N PHE A 797 -21.86 21.63 18.05
CA PHE A 797 -21.53 23.05 17.96
C PHE A 797 -22.77 23.82 17.43
N GLY A 798 -23.32 24.70 18.26
CA GLY A 798 -24.57 25.39 17.98
C GLY A 798 -25.81 24.48 18.04
N GLY A 799 -25.85 23.58 19.01
CA GLY A 799 -26.96 22.64 19.20
C GLY A 799 -28.26 23.30 19.70
N TYR A 800 -29.38 22.60 19.51
CA TYR A 800 -30.73 22.99 19.88
C TYR A 800 -31.18 24.34 19.30
N ASP A 801 -30.91 24.56 18.00
CA ASP A 801 -31.04 25.85 17.31
C ASP A 801 -30.10 26.93 17.88
N ASP A 802 -28.82 26.58 18.03
CA ASP A 802 -27.76 27.48 18.50
C ASP A 802 -28.03 28.12 19.88
N LYS A 803 -28.54 27.31 20.83
CA LYS A 803 -28.65 27.69 22.25
C LYS A 803 -27.34 27.50 23.02
N GLY A 804 -26.42 26.70 22.50
CA GLY A 804 -25.15 26.38 23.14
C GLY A 804 -24.33 25.36 22.36
N SER A 805 -23.17 25.00 22.93
CA SER A 805 -22.40 23.83 22.50
C SER A 805 -22.40 22.75 23.58
N TYR A 806 -22.51 21.48 23.18
CA TYR A 806 -22.82 20.38 24.11
C TYR A 806 -21.95 19.14 23.86
N ILE A 807 -21.65 18.40 24.94
CA ILE A 807 -21.18 17.01 24.91
C ILE A 807 -22.30 16.15 25.49
N LEU A 808 -22.74 15.13 24.77
CA LEU A 808 -23.75 14.17 25.23
C LEU A 808 -23.24 12.74 25.18
N ARG A 809 -23.68 11.90 26.13
CA ARG A 809 -23.63 10.43 26.07
C ARG A 809 -25.03 9.93 25.74
N GLY A 810 -25.25 9.47 24.51
CA GLY A 810 -26.59 9.25 24.01
C GLY A 810 -27.43 10.53 24.06
N THR A 811 -28.52 10.50 24.83
CA THR A 811 -29.41 11.66 25.08
C THR A 811 -29.04 12.45 26.36
N THR A 812 -28.06 11.99 27.15
CA THR A 812 -27.69 12.64 28.42
C THR A 812 -26.59 13.67 28.21
N VAL A 813 -26.86 14.94 28.55
CA VAL A 813 -25.84 16.00 28.54
C VAL A 813 -24.80 15.73 29.61
N LEU A 814 -23.53 15.59 29.20
CA LEU A 814 -22.36 15.49 30.09
C LEU A 814 -21.77 16.87 30.37
N ALA A 815 -21.80 17.78 29.38
CA ALA A 815 -21.34 19.15 29.53
C ALA A 815 -22.06 20.08 28.53
N GLU A 816 -22.25 21.33 28.92
CA GLU A 816 -22.83 22.39 28.07
C GLU A 816 -22.05 23.69 28.22
N ASN A 817 -22.04 24.50 27.17
CA ASN A 817 -21.47 25.85 27.17
C ASN A 817 -22.33 26.79 26.31
N PRO A 818 -23.23 27.59 26.91
CA PRO A 818 -24.08 28.53 26.18
C PRO A 818 -23.34 29.78 25.66
N GLN A 819 -22.03 29.90 25.94
CA GLN A 819 -21.21 31.03 25.46
C GLN A 819 -20.40 30.70 24.19
N VAL A 820 -20.44 29.45 23.72
CA VAL A 820 -19.84 29.02 22.44
C VAL A 820 -20.98 28.73 21.48
N LEU A 821 -21.24 29.69 20.59
CA LEU A 821 -22.35 29.74 19.64
C LEU A 821 -21.83 30.01 18.23
N ILE A 822 -22.63 29.75 17.20
CA ILE A 822 -22.35 30.13 15.82
C ILE A 822 -22.85 31.57 15.60
N PRO A 823 -21.99 32.57 15.32
CA PRO A 823 -22.46 33.94 15.14
C PRO A 823 -23.48 34.07 14.00
N ARG A 824 -24.71 34.47 14.32
CA ARG A 824 -25.83 34.64 13.37
C ARG A 824 -25.81 36.02 12.69
N GLU A 825 -24.68 36.32 12.03
CA GLU A 825 -24.37 37.63 11.45
C GLU A 825 -23.76 37.56 10.04
N ALA A 826 -23.68 38.70 9.36
CA ALA A 826 -23.18 38.77 7.97
C ALA A 826 -21.71 38.32 7.81
N ALA A 827 -20.87 38.48 8.84
CA ALA A 827 -19.47 38.05 8.80
C ALA A 827 -19.33 36.51 8.65
N THR A 828 -20.30 35.75 9.15
CA THR A 828 -20.32 34.28 9.08
C THR A 828 -20.43 33.74 7.64
N HIS A 829 -20.83 34.59 6.68
CA HIS A 829 -20.87 34.26 5.25
C HIS A 829 -19.58 33.60 4.72
N ARG A 830 -18.41 34.06 5.19
CA ARG A 830 -17.09 33.53 4.78
C ARG A 830 -16.38 32.71 5.85
N ARG A 831 -16.91 32.65 7.07
CA ARG A 831 -16.23 31.99 8.19
C ARG A 831 -16.19 30.47 8.00
N TRP A 832 -15.09 29.88 8.42
CA TRP A 832 -14.94 28.46 8.71
C TRP A 832 -14.62 28.34 10.20
N PHE A 833 -15.21 27.35 10.86
CA PHE A 833 -15.00 27.07 12.27
C PHE A 833 -14.17 25.79 12.39
N HIS A 834 -13.07 25.85 13.14
CA HIS A 834 -12.26 24.69 13.50
C HIS A 834 -12.88 24.00 14.70
N VAL A 835 -13.48 22.84 14.50
CA VAL A 835 -13.96 21.98 15.59
C VAL A 835 -12.90 20.92 15.86
N LYS A 836 -12.45 20.82 17.11
CA LYS A 836 -11.52 19.76 17.57
C LYS A 836 -12.13 19.00 18.75
N ILE A 837 -12.24 17.70 18.58
CA ILE A 837 -12.84 16.76 19.54
C ILE A 837 -11.79 15.68 19.85
N ARG A 838 -11.61 15.33 21.13
CA ARG A 838 -10.69 14.26 21.56
C ARG A 838 -11.37 13.33 22.56
N LYS A 839 -11.15 12.03 22.40
CA LYS A 839 -11.39 10.99 23.41
C LYS A 839 -10.04 10.36 23.79
N HIS A 840 -9.64 10.52 25.05
CA HIS A 840 -8.42 9.96 25.63
C HIS A 840 -8.80 9.15 26.87
N GLY A 841 -8.87 7.82 26.73
CA GLY A 841 -9.29 6.92 27.80
C GLY A 841 -10.73 7.20 28.26
N ASP A 842 -10.84 7.73 29.47
CA ASP A 842 -12.07 8.18 30.16
C ASP A 842 -12.41 9.66 29.88
N THR A 843 -11.50 10.42 29.30
CA THR A 843 -11.57 11.88 29.21
C THR A 843 -11.99 12.32 27.79
N LEU A 844 -13.01 13.16 27.72
CA LEU A 844 -13.52 13.80 26.51
C LEU A 844 -13.19 15.29 26.53
N ALA A 845 -12.71 15.83 25.42
CA ALA A 845 -12.43 17.26 25.26
C ALA A 845 -13.03 17.79 23.96
N PHE A 846 -13.61 18.99 24.01
CA PHE A 846 -14.26 19.65 22.87
C PHE A 846 -13.85 21.12 22.82
N ARG A 847 -13.35 21.55 21.65
CA ARG A 847 -12.90 22.92 21.38
C ARG A 847 -13.44 23.42 20.03
N VAL A 848 -13.68 24.73 19.95
CA VAL A 848 -14.10 25.44 18.73
C VAL A 848 -13.24 26.68 18.57
N ASP A 849 -12.57 26.84 17.41
CA ASP A 849 -11.61 27.90 17.13
C ASP A 849 -10.55 28.06 18.26
N GLY A 850 -10.06 26.92 18.76
CA GLY A 850 -9.13 26.84 19.90
C GLY A 850 -9.75 27.12 21.28
N ARG A 851 -10.92 27.75 21.37
CA ARG A 851 -11.64 28.00 22.63
C ARG A 851 -12.24 26.71 23.16
N GLU A 852 -12.07 26.48 24.47
CA GLU A 852 -12.66 25.32 25.13
C GLU A 852 -14.18 25.43 25.26
N VAL A 853 -14.87 24.38 24.82
CA VAL A 853 -16.29 24.17 25.12
C VAL A 853 -16.39 23.50 26.50
N ALA A 854 -15.76 22.33 26.64
CA ALA A 854 -15.65 21.58 27.89
C ALA A 854 -14.55 20.50 27.81
N ILE A 855 -14.05 20.10 28.98
CA ILE A 855 -13.37 18.82 29.23
C ILE A 855 -14.17 18.08 30.31
N VAL A 856 -14.50 16.81 30.08
CA VAL A 856 -15.31 16.00 30.99
C VAL A 856 -14.78 14.57 31.07
N LYS A 857 -14.89 13.93 32.24
CA LYS A 857 -14.53 12.51 32.43
C LYS A 857 -15.78 11.66 32.53
N ASP A 858 -15.79 10.56 31.79
CA ASP A 858 -16.77 9.50 31.88
C ASP A 858 -16.11 8.27 32.53
N PRO A 859 -16.48 7.89 33.77
CA PRO A 859 -15.84 6.77 34.47
C PRO A 859 -16.11 5.40 33.80
N GLU A 860 -17.10 5.31 32.92
CA GLU A 860 -17.44 4.11 32.16
C GLU A 860 -17.41 4.43 30.65
N PRO A 861 -16.22 4.67 30.07
CA PRO A 861 -16.11 5.22 28.73
C PRO A 861 -16.61 4.26 27.65
N LEU A 862 -17.42 4.77 26.72
CA LEU A 862 -17.92 4.01 25.58
C LEU A 862 -16.77 3.45 24.73
N THR A 863 -16.97 2.22 24.25
CA THR A 863 -15.97 1.40 23.57
C THR A 863 -16.26 1.20 22.08
N GLY A 864 -17.24 1.91 21.51
CA GLY A 864 -17.43 1.92 20.06
C GLY A 864 -16.21 2.48 19.34
N ASP A 865 -16.07 2.13 18.07
CA ASP A 865 -14.94 2.51 17.20
C ASP A 865 -15.37 3.30 15.96
N ARG A 866 -16.66 3.55 15.82
CA ARG A 866 -17.25 4.26 14.68
C ARG A 866 -17.41 5.73 15.01
N PHE A 867 -17.35 6.56 13.97
CA PHE A 867 -17.56 7.99 14.06
C PHE A 867 -18.27 8.53 12.81
N GLY A 868 -18.89 9.70 12.94
CA GLY A 868 -19.62 10.31 11.83
C GLY A 868 -19.85 11.80 12.01
N LEU A 869 -20.24 12.44 10.91
CA LEU A 869 -20.66 13.83 10.84
C LEU A 869 -22.16 13.91 10.64
N TRP A 870 -22.81 14.83 11.32
CA TRP A 870 -24.24 14.99 11.23
C TRP A 870 -24.71 16.43 11.47
N THR A 871 -25.94 16.72 11.06
CA THR A 871 -26.60 18.00 11.31
C THR A 871 -28.10 17.80 11.40
N TRP A 872 -28.80 18.71 12.07
CA TRP A 872 -30.24 18.66 12.29
C TRP A 872 -30.91 19.91 11.74
N ASN A 873 -31.91 19.74 10.87
CA ASN A 873 -32.70 20.84 10.29
C ASN A 873 -31.84 21.96 9.66
N ASN A 874 -30.70 21.61 9.08
CA ASN A 874 -29.72 22.56 8.56
C ASN A 874 -28.96 22.00 7.34
N GLY A 875 -28.15 22.87 6.72
CA GLY A 875 -27.13 22.51 5.75
C GLY A 875 -25.75 23.00 6.18
N VAL A 876 -24.80 22.07 6.25
CA VAL A 876 -23.40 22.32 6.61
C VAL A 876 -22.49 22.02 5.42
N MET A 877 -21.41 22.77 5.30
CA MET A 877 -20.30 22.52 4.38
C MET A 877 -19.08 22.10 5.20
N PHE A 878 -18.31 21.13 4.68
CA PHE A 878 -17.03 20.72 5.24
C PHE A 878 -15.92 21.01 4.23
N ALA A 879 -14.92 21.78 4.64
CA ALA A 879 -13.71 22.04 3.85
C ALA A 879 -12.71 20.89 3.96
N GLN A 880 -12.52 20.40 5.18
CA GLN A 880 -11.61 19.31 5.50
C GLN A 880 -12.07 18.61 6.78
N VAL A 881 -11.81 17.31 6.86
CA VAL A 881 -11.94 16.47 8.05
C VAL A 881 -10.60 15.78 8.27
N ARG A 882 -10.08 15.81 9.49
CA ARG A 882 -8.85 15.12 9.88
C ARG A 882 -9.13 14.22 11.08
N ILE A 883 -8.65 12.99 11.04
CA ILE A 883 -8.69 12.08 12.18
C ILE A 883 -7.26 11.67 12.55
N SER A 884 -6.99 11.56 13.85
CA SER A 884 -5.84 10.80 14.33
C SER A 884 -6.23 9.86 15.47
N THR A 885 -5.61 8.68 15.54
CA THR A 885 -5.99 7.64 16.50
C THR A 885 -4.87 6.63 16.75
N ASP A 886 -4.96 5.88 17.85
CA ASP A 886 -4.06 4.78 18.21
C ASP A 886 -4.39 3.44 17.53
N GLY A 887 -5.30 3.45 16.55
CA GLY A 887 -5.64 2.32 15.67
C GLY A 887 -5.24 2.55 14.21
N ASP A 888 -5.28 1.49 13.42
CA ASP A 888 -4.82 1.45 12.02
C ASP A 888 -5.72 2.19 10.99
N LEU A 889 -6.84 2.78 11.44
CA LEU A 889 -7.88 3.35 10.57
C LEU A 889 -8.42 2.33 9.55
N ALA A 890 -8.44 1.05 9.91
CA ALA A 890 -9.05 0.01 9.10
C ALA A 890 -10.50 0.36 8.75
N ALA A 891 -10.90 -0.01 7.54
CA ALA A 891 -12.27 0.14 7.12
C ALA A 891 -13.22 -0.73 7.98
N ALA A 892 -14.48 -0.33 8.03
CA ALA A 892 -15.58 -1.05 8.63
C ALA A 892 -16.31 -1.88 7.58
N PRO A 893 -16.89 -3.03 7.95
CA PRO A 893 -17.75 -3.77 7.04
C PRO A 893 -18.94 -2.92 6.60
N ALA A 894 -19.35 -3.06 5.33
CA ALA A 894 -20.57 -2.43 4.84
C ALA A 894 -21.78 -2.96 5.62
N PRO A 895 -22.69 -2.08 6.11
CA PRO A 895 -23.86 -2.53 6.86
C PRO A 895 -24.87 -3.24 5.96
N ALA A 896 -25.53 -4.26 6.50
CA ALA A 896 -26.55 -5.03 5.76
C ALA A 896 -27.80 -4.19 5.42
N THR A 897 -28.15 -3.23 6.26
CA THR A 897 -29.27 -2.30 6.09
C THR A 897 -28.84 -0.89 6.48
N ILE A 898 -29.48 0.12 5.90
CA ILE A 898 -29.42 1.49 6.41
C ILE A 898 -30.77 1.80 7.07
N GLU A 899 -30.75 2.02 8.38
CA GLU A 899 -31.83 2.65 9.12
C GLU A 899 -31.51 4.14 9.32
N VAL A 900 -32.53 4.96 9.61
CA VAL A 900 -32.31 6.37 9.96
C VAL A 900 -31.83 6.40 11.41
N PRO A 901 -30.61 6.89 11.70
CA PRO A 901 -30.07 6.88 13.06
C PRO A 901 -30.95 7.67 14.03
N LYS A 902 -31.16 7.12 15.24
CA LYS A 902 -31.73 7.86 16.38
C LYS A 902 -30.76 8.94 16.83
N THR A 903 -31.30 10.07 17.24
CA THR A 903 -30.60 11.31 17.58
C THR A 903 -30.97 11.81 18.99
N PRO A 904 -30.18 12.71 19.58
CA PRO A 904 -30.58 13.47 20.77
C PRO A 904 -31.83 14.35 20.61
N TYR A 905 -32.38 14.48 19.39
CA TYR A 905 -33.59 15.27 19.09
C TYR A 905 -34.87 14.42 19.03
N ASP A 906 -34.78 13.09 19.09
CA ASP A 906 -35.93 12.18 18.99
C ASP A 906 -36.62 11.91 20.34
N THR A 907 -36.23 12.60 21.42
CA THR A 907 -36.89 12.51 22.72
C THR A 907 -38.14 13.37 22.78
N ASP A 908 -39.27 12.78 23.21
CA ASP A 908 -40.54 13.49 23.45
C ASP A 908 -40.41 14.55 24.57
N GLY A 909 -39.97 15.77 24.21
CA GLY A 909 -40.05 16.97 25.04
C GLY A 909 -38.72 17.67 25.35
N MET A 910 -38.27 18.54 24.43
CA MET A 910 -37.36 19.67 24.68
C MET A 910 -37.66 20.87 23.76
#